data_AF-C4YQ12-F1
#
_entry.id   AF-C4YQ12-F1
#
_cell.length_a   1.000
_cell.length_b   1.000
_cell.length_c   1.000
_cell.angle_alpha   90.00
_cell.angle_beta   90.00
_cell.angle_gamma   90.00
#
_symmetry.space_group_name_H-M   'P 1'
#
loop_
_entity.id
_entity.type
_entity.pdbx_description
1 polymer ?
#
loop_
_entity_poly.entity_id
_entity_poly.type
_entity_poly.pdbx_seq_one_letter_code
_entity_poly.pdbx_strand_id
1 'polypeptide(L)'
;MSNISSIFGKQVTKNTEQLFYTRIRHINCNNNIKDHLSRLSSLQIKSCHYFSTDNSRIQQVYSPTCFDWISRTDQDENVHSWQNNYFSSRFSRNNIPIKNKYASLPFQQQQFIEEMVELIKSGKPILDKVLGNQLLPELIAIIIDKSFENCPSMPSTSTGLEIPYFKTANKIHYDIPYYNFINSRIPILYELIKINEVENDGSSTLLYPYRIWLYYHMNDLESMKQLQKKIDIMINNQQLNEKTILYYLSTFINNYEIIEFKKNFHKLIINTQYNLSNSLINSLTPNLIGHDCLFEHLFFIYQLWMNSPKCQPPSIKTISLLLLEFYRFGTNHELKEFKRLIKKYQHQHNMEYYDHYLIQSIDYQYEIINREYLSFTKNITEEDLQFIESIAPKMENYTSIGVGVGDDDNDYENVIEFYHRWLYFMIRYSKNMDNINFIFKLYKNSIATTTATNSDNNNNNDQFFLPPRFFKILLDYYVKHDQFIPMLQLIEASKTSIPYDPSYLILIAKTFIYSYSRFAPQFIDRLNGWIGKSSFQLKKSWSPFHPYRIYEPLNRIKYNDPQWEEFRYDKRSKGNRYNNNPNNESDSQLQQQQQIEFRVNRGFENLINRGIRPDINLLLETFKFTTNDLNYRLKIKSLMMETRQYNHKNSKFMELISLNHPSLQQEDLLRYYITNSSSQLNDSHKFLFIKMLIDYELYEEAQILINSIDDDANVNSIPPNNQGSNLLDKYKMLKLILQLKIYVLTDQFELIIDSLNKFAIHEKQIYLTPYLLDQTLLIENMLFKKLRSIQKSSTTTTTTNNNNNSLDDVDDQEHLSSSSSLLLLGEGKKSLMKLRHFIGDVKLMLENDENEIMELIDKTIYILNQWKDNNNNNR
;
A
#
# COMPACT_ATOMS: atom_id res chain seq x y z
N MET A 1 -23.13 -49.12 34.94
CA MET A 1 -23.03 -49.62 33.56
C MET A 1 -21.76 -49.01 32.98
N SER A 2 -20.60 -49.66 33.14
CA SER A 2 -20.02 -50.70 32.24
C SER A 2 -19.50 -50.08 30.92
N ASN A 3 -18.19 -49.93 30.70
CA ASN A 3 -17.15 -50.96 30.42
C ASN A 3 -17.43 -51.75 29.12
N ILE A 4 -16.48 -52.17 28.27
CA ILE A 4 -15.02 -51.92 28.09
C ILE A 4 -14.62 -52.47 26.68
N SER A 5 -13.62 -51.86 26.03
CA SER A 5 -12.65 -52.36 24.99
C SER A 5 -12.93 -53.51 23.96
N SER A 6 -12.28 -53.36 22.77
CA SER A 6 -11.33 -54.32 22.11
C SER A 6 -11.84 -55.61 21.40
N ILE A 7 -11.17 -56.28 20.42
CA ILE A 7 -9.94 -56.10 19.59
C ILE A 7 -9.93 -57.21 18.47
N PHE A 8 -9.41 -56.93 17.25
CA PHE A 8 -8.77 -57.80 16.20
C PHE A 8 -9.40 -59.19 15.80
N GLY A 9 -9.20 -59.79 14.61
CA GLY A 9 -8.51 -59.42 13.36
C GLY A 9 -8.03 -60.66 12.54
N LYS A 10 -7.65 -60.47 11.25
CA LYS A 10 -6.81 -61.38 10.39
C LYS A 10 -7.42 -62.73 9.91
N GLN A 11 -7.07 -63.38 8.76
CA GLN A 11 -6.21 -63.08 7.58
C GLN A 11 -6.37 -64.17 6.45
N VAL A 12 -5.99 -63.84 5.18
CA VAL A 12 -5.19 -64.68 4.20
C VAL A 12 -5.83 -65.95 3.54
N THR A 13 -5.65 -66.35 2.26
CA THR A 13 -5.05 -65.79 1.00
C THR A 13 -5.37 -66.63 -0.27
N LYS A 14 -5.18 -66.01 -1.47
CA LYS A 14 -4.55 -66.53 -2.73
C LYS A 14 -5.24 -67.63 -3.59
N ASN A 15 -5.50 -67.26 -4.85
CA ASN A 15 -4.72 -67.66 -6.05
C ASN A 15 -4.83 -66.49 -7.07
N THR A 16 -3.80 -65.72 -7.46
CA THR A 16 -2.72 -66.00 -8.44
C THR A 16 -3.25 -66.63 -9.74
N GLU A 17 -3.45 -65.88 -10.82
CA GLU A 17 -2.46 -65.34 -11.80
C GLU A 17 -2.51 -66.15 -13.12
N GLN A 18 -2.06 -65.57 -14.23
CA GLN A 18 -2.09 -66.12 -15.62
C GLN A 18 -3.49 -66.12 -16.28
N LEU A 19 -3.73 -65.55 -17.47
CA LEU A 19 -2.90 -64.82 -18.43
C LEU A 19 -3.73 -63.71 -19.11
N PHE A 20 -3.20 -62.48 -19.20
CA PHE A 20 -3.01 -61.75 -20.48
C PHE A 20 -2.21 -60.45 -20.28
N TYR A 21 -0.96 -60.63 -19.86
CA TYR A 21 0.08 -59.61 -19.91
C TYR A 21 0.72 -59.62 -21.32
N THR A 22 0.32 -58.74 -22.24
CA THR A 22 1.03 -58.59 -23.54
C THR A 22 0.90 -57.20 -24.19
N ARG A 23 1.25 -56.13 -23.47
CA ARG A 23 1.97 -54.94 -24.01
C ARG A 23 2.28 -53.80 -23.02
N ILE A 24 2.28 -54.07 -21.71
CA ILE A 24 2.96 -53.20 -20.72
C ILE A 24 4.06 -54.02 -20.03
N ARG A 25 5.18 -54.21 -20.73
CA ARG A 25 6.47 -54.57 -20.10
C ARG A 25 7.35 -53.33 -20.25
N HIS A 26 7.69 -52.70 -19.12
CA HIS A 26 8.99 -52.80 -18.42
C HIS A 26 10.09 -52.05 -19.20
N ILE A 27 11.01 -51.31 -18.59
CA ILE A 27 11.88 -51.55 -17.43
C ILE A 27 12.28 -50.14 -16.91
N ASN A 28 12.47 -49.79 -15.63
CA ASN A 28 12.44 -50.51 -14.35
C ASN A 28 12.02 -49.54 -13.22
N CYS A 29 11.36 -50.04 -12.18
CA CYS A 29 11.52 -49.47 -10.84
C CYS A 29 12.81 -50.04 -10.23
N ASN A 30 13.61 -49.23 -9.55
CA ASN A 30 14.03 -49.45 -8.14
C ASN A 30 15.27 -48.64 -7.75
N ASN A 31 15.39 -48.42 -6.44
CA ASN A 31 16.59 -48.00 -5.73
C ASN A 31 17.13 -46.60 -6.09
N ASN A 32 16.50 -45.55 -5.51
CA ASN A 32 17.23 -44.52 -4.73
C ASN A 32 16.35 -43.46 -4.02
N ILE A 33 15.26 -43.89 -3.36
CA ILE A 33 14.43 -42.99 -2.52
C ILE A 33 15.14 -42.56 -1.20
N LYS A 34 16.36 -43.06 -0.92
CA LYS A 34 17.26 -42.53 0.11
C LYS A 34 18.36 -41.57 -0.38
N ASP A 35 18.53 -41.39 -1.68
CA ASP A 35 19.60 -40.56 -2.28
C ASP A 35 19.10 -39.31 -3.03
N HIS A 36 17.79 -39.03 -3.00
CA HIS A 36 17.23 -37.81 -3.60
C HIS A 36 17.04 -36.64 -2.63
N LEU A 37 17.28 -36.83 -1.33
CA LEU A 37 17.38 -35.73 -0.36
C LEU A 37 18.79 -35.10 -0.31
N SER A 38 19.80 -35.73 -0.93
CA SER A 38 21.21 -35.30 -0.94
C SER A 38 21.66 -34.63 -2.25
N ARG A 39 20.73 -34.37 -3.19
CA ARG A 39 21.01 -33.69 -4.48
C ARG A 39 20.21 -32.40 -4.74
N LEU A 40 19.53 -31.86 -3.72
CA LEU A 40 19.03 -30.47 -3.76
C LEU A 40 20.11 -29.42 -3.43
N SER A 41 21.32 -29.86 -3.09
CA SER A 41 22.51 -29.04 -2.94
C SER A 41 23.32 -28.96 -4.25
N SER A 42 22.83 -28.21 -5.24
CA SER A 42 23.62 -27.61 -6.37
C SER A 42 22.78 -27.18 -7.59
N LEU A 43 21.45 -27.28 -7.58
CA LEU A 43 20.67 -26.47 -8.52
C LEU A 43 20.86 -24.99 -8.14
N GLN A 44 21.68 -24.29 -8.92
CA GLN A 44 21.75 -22.83 -8.94
C GLN A 44 20.40 -22.29 -9.41
N ILE A 45 19.44 -22.25 -8.48
CA ILE A 45 18.30 -21.34 -8.56
C ILE A 45 18.92 -19.95 -8.61
N LYS A 46 19.05 -19.37 -9.81
CA LYS A 46 19.36 -17.95 -9.97
C LYS A 46 18.24 -17.20 -9.28
N SER A 47 18.53 -16.74 -8.07
CA SER A 47 17.61 -16.05 -7.19
C SER A 47 17.02 -14.86 -7.94
N CYS A 48 15.74 -14.98 -8.30
CA CYS A 48 15.02 -13.90 -8.93
C CYS A 48 14.48 -13.03 -7.79
N HIS A 49 15.13 -11.89 -7.57
CA HIS A 49 14.94 -11.05 -6.39
C HIS A 49 13.76 -10.08 -6.60
N TYR A 50 12.59 -10.47 -6.08
CA TYR A 50 11.39 -9.61 -6.12
C TYR A 50 11.35 -8.59 -4.99
N PHE A 51 10.47 -7.58 -5.11
CA PHE A 51 10.52 -6.35 -4.31
C PHE A 51 9.35 -6.14 -3.35
N SER A 52 9.48 -5.12 -2.49
CA SER A 52 8.51 -4.78 -1.42
C SER A 52 7.17 -4.28 -1.99
N THR A 53 6.09 -4.98 -1.63
CA THR A 53 4.70 -4.67 -1.99
C THR A 53 4.10 -3.68 -0.99
N ASP A 54 4.05 -2.39 -1.35
CA ASP A 54 3.21 -1.40 -0.69
C ASP A 54 2.04 -1.04 -1.62
N ASN A 55 0.82 -1.00 -1.06
CA ASN A 55 -0.46 -0.96 -1.77
C ASN A 55 -1.08 0.47 -1.77
N SER A 56 -0.37 1.44 -2.36
CA SER A 56 -0.80 2.86 -2.39
C SER A 56 -0.65 3.50 -3.78
N ARG A 57 -1.02 2.79 -4.85
CA ARG A 57 -0.66 3.18 -6.23
C ARG A 57 -1.77 3.63 -7.18
N ILE A 58 -3.05 3.54 -6.84
CA ILE A 58 -4.13 3.83 -7.81
C ILE A 58 -5.13 4.86 -7.27
N GLN A 59 -4.68 6.12 -7.33
CA GLN A 59 -5.49 7.34 -7.35
C GLN A 59 -4.84 8.36 -8.31
N GLN A 60 -4.95 8.12 -9.62
CA GLN A 60 -5.03 9.15 -10.67
C GLN A 60 -6.47 9.07 -11.24
N VAL A 61 -7.13 10.05 -11.86
CA VAL A 61 -6.78 11.32 -12.52
C VAL A 61 -6.37 11.26 -14.01
N TYR A 62 -7.32 10.88 -14.93
CA TYR A 62 -7.46 11.32 -16.36
C TYR A 62 -8.94 11.53 -16.82
N SER A 63 -9.18 12.36 -17.83
CA SER A 63 -10.50 12.63 -18.47
C SER A 63 -10.85 11.58 -19.55
N PRO A 64 -12.14 11.41 -19.92
CA PRO A 64 -12.80 12.32 -20.88
C PRO A 64 -13.99 13.07 -20.27
N THR A 65 -14.56 14.00 -21.04
CA THR A 65 -15.88 14.59 -20.79
C THR A 65 -16.93 13.49 -20.57
N CYS A 66 -17.46 13.38 -19.36
CA CYS A 66 -18.73 12.70 -19.17
C CYS A 66 -19.82 13.62 -19.73
N PHE A 67 -20.53 13.18 -20.79
CA PHE A 67 -22.00 13.31 -20.95
C PHE A 67 -22.51 13.11 -22.39
N ASP A 68 -21.68 12.84 -23.40
CA ASP A 68 -22.10 12.64 -24.81
C ASP A 68 -23.20 11.58 -25.05
N TRP A 69 -23.47 10.72 -24.07
CA TRP A 69 -24.52 9.72 -24.13
C TRP A 69 -25.72 9.92 -23.18
N ILE A 70 -25.72 10.96 -22.32
CA ILE A 70 -26.83 11.29 -21.40
C ILE A 70 -27.24 12.78 -21.45
N SER A 71 -26.39 13.72 -21.84
CA SER A 71 -26.82 15.08 -22.19
C SER A 71 -26.19 15.56 -23.50
N ARG A 72 -27.00 15.58 -24.57
CA ARG A 72 -26.70 16.37 -25.77
C ARG A 72 -26.87 17.87 -25.45
N THR A 73 -25.81 18.53 -25.02
CA THR A 73 -25.66 19.97 -25.22
C THR A 73 -25.05 20.19 -26.59
N ASP A 74 -25.79 20.85 -27.49
CA ASP A 74 -25.35 21.03 -28.87
C ASP A 74 -24.25 22.10 -28.93
N GLN A 75 -22.99 21.66 -28.98
CA GLN A 75 -21.81 22.49 -29.30
C GLN A 75 -20.87 21.73 -30.26
N ASP A 76 -21.43 21.23 -31.36
CA ASP A 76 -20.69 20.61 -32.47
C ASP A 76 -21.17 21.15 -33.84
N GLU A 77 -21.42 22.46 -33.91
CA GLU A 77 -21.54 23.17 -35.19
C GLU A 77 -20.16 23.68 -35.64
N ASN A 78 -19.24 22.76 -36.01
CA ASN A 78 -18.17 22.97 -37.01
C ASN A 78 -17.25 21.73 -37.20
N VAL A 79 -17.81 20.61 -37.69
CA VAL A 79 -17.01 19.51 -38.27
C VAL A 79 -17.48 19.21 -39.69
N HIS A 80 -17.12 20.09 -40.63
CA HIS A 80 -17.12 19.78 -42.06
C HIS A 80 -15.71 19.36 -42.49
N SER A 81 -15.63 18.22 -43.18
CA SER A 81 -14.47 17.30 -43.20
C SER A 81 -14.19 16.72 -41.79
N TRP A 82 -13.98 15.42 -41.59
CA TRP A 82 -13.61 14.38 -42.55
C TRP A 82 -14.73 13.34 -42.74
N GLN A 83 -15.30 13.29 -43.95
CA GLN A 83 -16.06 12.13 -44.44
C GLN A 83 -15.30 11.53 -45.64
N ASN A 84 -15.52 10.21 -45.85
CA ASN A 84 -14.87 9.36 -46.87
C ASN A 84 -13.46 8.89 -46.42
N ASN A 85 -13.17 7.61 -46.16
CA ASN A 85 -13.92 6.37 -46.41
C ASN A 85 -13.75 5.35 -45.24
N TYR A 86 -14.52 4.26 -45.24
CA TYR A 86 -14.43 3.06 -44.37
C TYR A 86 -15.18 3.01 -43.01
N PHE A 87 -16.17 3.86 -42.75
CA PHE A 87 -17.23 3.53 -41.77
C PHE A 87 -18.63 4.00 -42.22
N SER A 88 -19.05 3.56 -43.41
CA SER A 88 -20.43 3.74 -43.89
C SER A 88 -21.16 2.40 -44.01
N SER A 89 -22.44 2.41 -43.62
CA SER A 89 -23.40 1.28 -43.64
C SER A 89 -23.14 0.10 -42.66
N ARG A 90 -23.74 0.21 -41.46
CA ARG A 90 -24.65 -0.83 -40.88
C ARG A 90 -25.20 -0.53 -39.48
N PHE A 91 -24.76 0.53 -38.79
CA PHE A 91 -25.55 1.07 -37.69
C PHE A 91 -26.84 1.72 -38.24
N SER A 92 -27.97 1.07 -38.00
CA SER A 92 -29.30 1.63 -38.24
C SER A 92 -29.43 2.95 -37.49
N ARG A 93 -29.70 4.05 -38.22
CA ARG A 93 -30.05 5.35 -37.63
C ARG A 93 -31.42 5.36 -36.93
N ASN A 94 -32.15 4.25 -36.96
CA ASN A 94 -33.45 4.09 -36.31
C ASN A 94 -33.29 3.18 -35.08
N ASN A 95 -33.33 3.77 -33.88
CA ASN A 95 -33.91 3.24 -32.61
C ASN A 95 -33.42 3.96 -31.33
N ILE A 96 -33.19 5.28 -31.36
CA ILE A 96 -33.13 6.13 -30.16
C ILE A 96 -33.95 7.41 -30.45
N PRO A 97 -34.96 7.77 -29.63
CA PRO A 97 -35.76 8.96 -29.87
C PRO A 97 -34.96 10.24 -29.59
N ILE A 98 -34.94 11.14 -30.58
CA ILE A 98 -34.26 12.44 -30.53
C ILE A 98 -35.11 13.45 -29.73
N LYS A 99 -34.47 14.53 -29.20
CA LYS A 99 -35.08 15.69 -28.50
C LYS A 99 -36.50 16.07 -28.97
N ASN A 100 -36.78 15.96 -30.27
CA ASN A 100 -38.07 16.29 -30.88
C ASN A 100 -39.28 15.46 -30.38
N LYS A 101 -39.11 14.28 -29.75
CA LYS A 101 -40.25 13.56 -29.13
C LYS A 101 -40.81 14.27 -27.89
N TYR A 102 -40.01 15.07 -27.18
CA TYR A 102 -40.38 15.60 -25.86
C TYR A 102 -41.57 16.57 -25.92
N ALA A 103 -41.60 17.42 -26.95
CA ALA A 103 -42.68 18.37 -27.21
C ALA A 103 -43.98 17.70 -27.72
N SER A 104 -43.92 16.42 -28.13
CA SER A 104 -45.07 15.64 -28.62
C SER A 104 -45.70 14.71 -27.57
N LEU A 105 -45.19 14.71 -26.34
CA LEU A 105 -45.75 13.92 -25.23
C LEU A 105 -47.02 14.61 -24.69
N PRO A 106 -48.06 13.84 -24.27
CA PRO A 106 -49.22 14.38 -23.57
C PRO A 106 -48.83 15.18 -22.33
N PHE A 107 -49.51 16.30 -22.07
CA PHE A 107 -49.26 17.19 -20.93
C PHE A 107 -49.19 16.45 -19.58
N GLN A 108 -50.05 15.46 -19.37
CA GLN A 108 -50.05 14.61 -18.16
C GLN A 108 -48.76 13.79 -17.98
N GLN A 109 -48.13 13.36 -19.08
CA GLN A 109 -46.84 12.66 -19.03
C GLN A 109 -45.70 13.64 -18.75
N GLN A 110 -45.75 14.87 -19.28
CA GLN A 110 -44.77 15.92 -18.97
C GLN A 110 -44.81 16.30 -17.48
N GLN A 111 -45.99 16.55 -16.92
CA GLN A 111 -46.16 16.81 -15.49
C GLN A 111 -45.64 15.66 -14.62
N PHE A 112 -45.95 14.41 -14.96
CA PHE A 112 -45.44 13.24 -14.26
C PHE A 112 -43.91 13.13 -14.31
N ILE A 113 -43.30 13.40 -15.47
CA ILE A 113 -41.83 13.41 -15.61
C ILE A 113 -41.20 14.49 -14.73
N GLU A 114 -41.73 15.71 -14.74
CA GLU A 114 -41.20 16.83 -13.96
C GLU A 114 -41.28 16.54 -12.45
N GLU A 115 -42.44 16.06 -11.99
CA GLU A 115 -42.66 15.64 -10.61
C GLU A 115 -41.73 14.50 -10.17
N MET A 116 -41.48 13.52 -11.04
CA MET A 116 -40.54 12.43 -10.79
C MET A 116 -39.09 12.92 -10.76
N VAL A 117 -38.70 13.82 -11.65
CA VAL A 117 -37.36 14.44 -11.68
C VAL A 117 -37.12 15.30 -10.44
N GLU A 118 -38.12 16.01 -9.93
CA GLU A 118 -38.02 16.72 -8.64
C GLU A 118 -37.86 15.79 -7.44
N LEU A 119 -38.54 14.64 -7.42
CA LEU A 119 -38.35 13.63 -6.37
C LEU A 119 -36.94 13.03 -6.40
N ILE A 120 -36.41 12.71 -7.59
CA ILE A 120 -35.03 12.24 -7.77
C ILE A 120 -34.03 13.31 -7.33
N LYS A 121 -34.22 14.57 -7.76
CA LYS A 121 -33.34 15.70 -7.40
C LYS A 121 -33.38 16.02 -5.89
N SER A 122 -34.50 15.78 -5.22
CA SER A 122 -34.68 16.04 -3.78
C SER A 122 -34.38 14.85 -2.86
N GLY A 123 -33.94 13.71 -3.41
CA GLY A 123 -33.54 12.55 -2.61
C GLY A 123 -34.71 11.82 -1.95
N LYS A 124 -35.94 11.96 -2.46
CA LYS A 124 -37.17 11.43 -1.84
C LYS A 124 -37.56 10.06 -2.43
N PRO A 125 -38.17 9.16 -1.62
CA PRO A 125 -38.63 7.86 -2.10
C PRO A 125 -39.72 8.03 -3.16
N ILE A 126 -39.69 7.16 -4.16
CA ILE A 126 -40.57 7.21 -5.34
C ILE A 126 -41.66 6.12 -5.30
N LEU A 127 -41.54 5.14 -4.40
CA LEU A 127 -42.40 3.97 -4.29
C LEU A 127 -43.90 4.30 -4.38
N ASP A 128 -44.35 5.28 -3.60
CA ASP A 128 -45.76 5.67 -3.46
C ASP A 128 -46.39 6.22 -4.75
N LYS A 129 -45.59 6.64 -5.74
CA LYS A 129 -46.08 7.15 -7.05
C LYS A 129 -45.95 6.16 -8.21
N VAL A 130 -45.16 5.10 -8.04
CA VAL A 130 -44.93 4.07 -9.09
C VAL A 130 -45.76 2.80 -8.84
N LEU A 131 -46.29 2.62 -7.62
CA LEU A 131 -47.22 1.55 -7.25
C LEU A 131 -48.55 1.66 -8.03
N GLY A 132 -48.58 1.10 -9.25
CA GLY A 132 -49.80 0.92 -10.04
C GLY A 132 -49.58 0.74 -11.55
N ASN A 133 -48.50 1.30 -12.12
CA ASN A 133 -48.24 1.27 -13.56
C ASN A 133 -46.81 0.85 -13.88
N GLN A 134 -46.62 -0.17 -14.73
CA GLN A 134 -45.32 -0.42 -15.36
C GLN A 134 -45.00 0.76 -16.30
N LEU A 135 -43.85 1.40 -16.11
CA LEU A 135 -43.46 2.55 -16.92
C LEU A 135 -42.85 2.10 -18.25
N LEU A 136 -43.20 2.80 -19.32
CA LEU A 136 -42.63 2.53 -20.66
C LEU A 136 -41.09 2.72 -20.63
N PRO A 137 -40.30 1.84 -21.27
CA PRO A 137 -38.84 1.96 -21.30
C PRO A 137 -38.32 3.31 -21.83
N GLU A 138 -39.00 3.90 -22.82
CA GLU A 138 -38.66 5.23 -23.33
C GLU A 138 -38.86 6.33 -22.27
N LEU A 139 -39.91 6.22 -21.44
CA LEU A 139 -40.22 7.16 -20.36
C LEU A 139 -39.20 7.07 -19.22
N ILE A 140 -38.73 5.86 -18.91
CA ILE A 140 -37.68 5.62 -17.89
C ILE A 140 -36.36 6.26 -18.33
N ALA A 141 -35.91 6.03 -19.57
CA ALA A 141 -34.69 6.65 -20.10
C ALA A 141 -34.78 8.19 -20.05
N ILE A 142 -35.92 8.74 -20.47
CA ILE A 142 -36.23 10.17 -20.42
C ILE A 142 -36.15 10.76 -19.00
N ILE A 143 -36.67 10.06 -17.98
CA ILE A 143 -36.60 10.49 -16.58
C ILE A 143 -35.15 10.47 -16.07
N ILE A 144 -34.37 9.45 -16.44
CA ILE A 144 -32.95 9.35 -16.09
C ILE A 144 -32.19 10.54 -16.69
N ASP A 145 -32.29 10.77 -17.99
CA ASP A 145 -31.53 11.83 -18.68
C ASP A 145 -31.84 13.22 -18.09
N LYS A 146 -33.12 13.55 -17.85
CA LYS A 146 -33.52 14.81 -17.16
C LYS A 146 -33.05 14.91 -15.71
N SER A 147 -32.85 13.79 -15.01
CA SER A 147 -32.35 13.81 -13.64
C SER A 147 -30.87 14.22 -13.55
N PHE A 148 -30.11 14.02 -14.64
CA PHE A 148 -28.68 14.37 -14.75
C PHE A 148 -28.40 15.71 -15.48
N GLU A 149 -29.43 16.46 -15.89
CA GLU A 149 -29.24 17.85 -16.35
C GLU A 149 -28.44 18.68 -15.33
N ASN A 150 -27.45 19.44 -15.83
CA ASN A 150 -26.50 20.24 -15.05
C ASN A 150 -25.63 19.45 -14.06
N CYS A 151 -25.36 18.17 -14.33
CA CYS A 151 -24.36 17.42 -13.58
C CYS A 151 -22.95 18.04 -13.77
N PRO A 152 -22.15 18.22 -12.70
CA PRO A 152 -20.77 18.67 -12.82
C PRO A 152 -19.91 17.74 -13.70
N SER A 153 -18.72 18.21 -14.11
CA SER A 153 -17.73 17.35 -14.77
C SER A 153 -17.18 16.29 -13.80
N MET A 154 -16.97 15.07 -14.33
CA MET A 154 -16.37 13.98 -13.55
C MET A 154 -14.94 14.38 -13.14
N PRO A 155 -14.57 14.25 -11.84
CA PRO A 155 -13.17 14.36 -11.45
C PRO A 155 -12.42 13.21 -12.12
N SER A 156 -11.33 13.54 -12.77
CA SER A 156 -10.59 12.64 -13.63
C SER A 156 -10.19 11.34 -12.89
N THR A 157 -10.30 10.17 -13.54
CA THR A 157 -9.93 8.84 -12.98
C THR A 157 -9.02 8.06 -13.94
N SER A 158 -8.08 7.30 -13.39
CA SER A 158 -7.10 6.49 -14.14
C SER A 158 -7.73 5.31 -14.89
N THR A 159 -9.01 5.09 -14.62
CA THR A 159 -9.84 4.03 -15.16
C THR A 159 -10.85 4.56 -16.18
N GLY A 160 -10.98 5.88 -16.38
CA GLY A 160 -12.01 6.49 -17.23
C GLY A 160 -13.46 6.19 -16.79
N LEU A 161 -13.65 5.84 -15.52
CA LEU A 161 -14.92 5.43 -14.91
C LEU A 161 -15.16 6.19 -13.60
N GLU A 162 -16.42 6.41 -13.25
CA GLU A 162 -16.78 6.87 -11.92
C GLU A 162 -16.44 5.80 -10.87
N ILE A 163 -16.06 6.23 -9.67
CA ILE A 163 -15.93 5.33 -8.53
C ILE A 163 -17.35 4.96 -8.04
N PRO A 164 -17.67 3.68 -7.80
CA PRO A 164 -19.05 3.24 -7.57
C PRO A 164 -19.60 3.78 -6.24
N TYR A 165 -20.93 3.95 -6.17
CA TYR A 165 -21.64 4.62 -5.07
C TYR A 165 -21.32 4.01 -3.70
N PHE A 166 -21.30 2.67 -3.60
CA PHE A 166 -20.95 1.97 -2.35
C PHE A 166 -19.51 2.24 -1.85
N LYS A 167 -18.61 2.76 -2.69
CA LYS A 167 -17.25 3.18 -2.28
C LYS A 167 -17.17 4.67 -1.92
N THR A 168 -18.09 5.51 -2.41
CA THR A 168 -18.03 6.98 -2.28
C THR A 168 -18.94 7.54 -1.20
N ALA A 169 -20.17 7.00 -1.04
CA ALA A 169 -21.28 7.61 -0.30
C ALA A 169 -20.96 8.10 1.13
N ASN A 170 -20.07 7.40 1.85
CA ASN A 170 -19.75 7.66 3.25
C ASN A 170 -18.29 8.09 3.50
N LYS A 171 -17.56 8.57 2.48
CA LYS A 171 -16.13 8.89 2.59
C LYS A 171 -15.81 10.34 2.21
N ILE A 172 -15.26 11.08 3.18
CA ILE A 172 -14.84 12.48 3.07
C ILE A 172 -13.95 12.78 1.85
N HIS A 173 -13.17 11.78 1.41
CA HIS A 173 -12.31 11.88 0.22
C HIS A 173 -13.09 12.07 -1.10
N TYR A 174 -14.41 11.91 -1.08
CA TYR A 174 -15.32 12.10 -2.20
C TYR A 174 -16.42 13.14 -1.91
N ASP A 175 -16.24 14.01 -0.90
CA ASP A 175 -17.11 15.17 -0.63
C ASP A 175 -16.88 16.29 -1.68
N ILE A 176 -17.00 15.92 -2.97
CA ILE A 176 -16.72 16.73 -4.17
C ILE A 176 -18.06 16.97 -4.88
N PRO A 177 -18.32 18.14 -5.50
CA PRO A 177 -19.62 18.48 -6.11
C PRO A 177 -20.19 17.39 -7.03
N TYR A 178 -19.35 16.78 -7.86
CA TYR A 178 -19.74 15.66 -8.75
C TYR A 178 -20.29 14.45 -8.00
N TYR A 179 -19.53 13.90 -7.04
CA TYR A 179 -19.95 12.71 -6.31
C TYR A 179 -21.16 13.00 -5.42
N ASN A 180 -21.27 14.21 -4.86
CA ASN A 180 -22.46 14.64 -4.12
C ASN A 180 -23.72 14.68 -5.02
N PHE A 181 -23.58 15.21 -6.23
CA PHE A 181 -24.66 15.24 -7.23
C PHE A 181 -25.10 13.82 -7.62
N ILE A 182 -24.16 12.93 -7.91
CA ILE A 182 -24.44 11.57 -8.37
C ILE A 182 -24.96 10.67 -7.24
N ASN A 183 -24.34 10.71 -6.06
CA ASN A 183 -24.69 9.87 -4.92
C ASN A 183 -26.11 10.13 -4.38
N SER A 184 -26.63 11.35 -4.54
CA SER A 184 -28.01 11.69 -4.17
C SER A 184 -29.09 11.07 -5.09
N ARG A 185 -28.73 10.64 -6.31
CA ARG A 185 -29.66 10.18 -7.35
C ARG A 185 -29.64 8.68 -7.57
N ILE A 186 -28.45 8.07 -7.52
CA ILE A 186 -28.25 6.64 -7.85
C ILE A 186 -29.21 5.68 -7.11
N PRO A 187 -29.41 5.77 -5.77
CA PRO A 187 -30.23 4.80 -5.06
C PRO A 187 -31.69 4.79 -5.56
N ILE A 188 -32.24 5.98 -5.81
CA ILE A 188 -33.62 6.20 -6.24
C ILE A 188 -33.82 5.74 -7.70
N LEU A 189 -32.83 5.98 -8.56
CA LEU A 189 -32.86 5.48 -9.93
C LEU A 189 -32.74 3.95 -9.98
N TYR A 190 -31.96 3.34 -9.10
CA TYR A 190 -31.87 1.89 -8.97
C TYR A 190 -33.20 1.28 -8.52
N GLU A 191 -33.88 1.86 -7.53
CA GLU A 191 -35.23 1.46 -7.14
C GLU A 191 -36.21 1.55 -8.32
N LEU A 192 -36.19 2.66 -9.06
CA LEU A 192 -37.07 2.88 -10.22
C LEU A 192 -36.84 1.83 -11.33
N ILE A 193 -35.59 1.46 -11.63
CA ILE A 193 -35.31 0.40 -12.60
C ILE A 193 -35.75 -0.97 -12.05
N LYS A 194 -35.46 -1.27 -10.78
CA LYS A 194 -35.78 -2.56 -10.15
C LYS A 194 -37.27 -2.87 -10.08
N ILE A 195 -38.11 -1.87 -9.85
CA ILE A 195 -39.57 -2.00 -9.89
C ILE A 195 -40.07 -2.38 -11.30
N ASN A 196 -39.35 -1.98 -12.35
CA ASN A 196 -39.66 -2.24 -13.75
C ASN A 196 -38.88 -3.44 -14.35
N GLU A 197 -38.35 -4.35 -13.52
CA GLU A 197 -37.62 -5.56 -13.96
C GLU A 197 -38.51 -6.80 -14.18
N VAL A 198 -39.80 -6.74 -13.84
CA VAL A 198 -40.72 -7.89 -13.91
C VAL A 198 -40.91 -8.41 -15.34
N GLU A 199 -40.44 -9.65 -15.58
CA GLU A 199 -40.82 -10.64 -16.62
C GLU A 199 -40.98 -10.20 -18.09
N ASN A 200 -40.49 -9.04 -18.50
CA ASN A 200 -40.52 -8.65 -19.91
C ASN A 200 -39.38 -9.30 -20.71
N ASP A 201 -39.62 -10.52 -21.21
CA ASP A 201 -38.78 -11.18 -22.21
C ASP A 201 -38.75 -10.46 -23.57
N GLY A 202 -39.66 -9.51 -23.80
CA GLY A 202 -39.62 -8.54 -24.90
C GLY A 202 -39.04 -7.16 -24.56
N SER A 203 -38.38 -6.98 -23.39
CA SER A 203 -37.89 -5.65 -22.97
C SER A 203 -36.86 -5.06 -23.94
N SER A 204 -37.08 -3.80 -24.34
CA SER A 204 -36.23 -3.07 -25.29
C SER A 204 -34.77 -3.03 -24.86
N THR A 205 -33.86 -3.22 -25.81
CA THR A 205 -32.40 -3.11 -25.62
C THR A 205 -31.94 -1.76 -25.04
N LEU A 206 -32.76 -0.71 -25.16
CA LEU A 206 -32.54 0.65 -24.68
C LEU A 206 -32.16 0.76 -23.18
N LEU A 207 -32.74 -0.06 -22.30
CA LEU A 207 -32.51 0.05 -20.84
C LEU A 207 -31.26 -0.69 -20.33
N TYR A 208 -30.62 -1.52 -21.14
CA TYR A 208 -29.49 -2.35 -20.70
C TYR A 208 -28.26 -1.53 -20.26
N PRO A 209 -27.86 -0.44 -20.94
CA PRO A 209 -26.76 0.41 -20.46
C PRO A 209 -27.02 1.01 -19.08
N TYR A 210 -28.24 1.52 -18.83
CA TYR A 210 -28.63 2.09 -17.54
C TYR A 210 -28.69 1.03 -16.43
N ARG A 211 -29.22 -0.18 -16.71
CA ARG A 211 -29.19 -1.32 -15.79
C ARG A 211 -27.76 -1.68 -15.37
N ILE A 212 -26.87 -1.88 -16.35
CA ILE A 212 -25.47 -2.24 -16.10
C ILE A 212 -24.76 -1.15 -15.26
N TRP A 213 -25.02 0.13 -15.56
CA TRP A 213 -24.44 1.24 -14.83
C TRP A 213 -24.95 1.33 -13.37
N LEU A 214 -26.27 1.22 -13.14
CA LEU A 214 -26.82 1.27 -11.77
C LEU A 214 -26.42 0.05 -10.94
N TYR A 215 -26.38 -1.16 -11.51
CA TYR A 215 -25.91 -2.36 -10.82
C TYR A 215 -24.43 -2.24 -10.42
N TYR A 216 -23.59 -1.68 -11.29
CA TYR A 216 -22.18 -1.36 -11.00
C TYR A 216 -22.06 -0.43 -9.78
N HIS A 217 -22.89 0.62 -9.72
CA HIS A 217 -22.87 1.58 -8.62
C HIS A 217 -23.46 1.04 -7.31
N MET A 218 -24.50 0.20 -7.37
CA MET A 218 -25.19 -0.37 -6.20
C MET A 218 -24.64 -1.72 -5.73
N ASN A 219 -23.61 -2.24 -6.41
CA ASN A 219 -22.98 -3.53 -6.13
C ASN A 219 -23.90 -4.76 -6.33
N ASP A 220 -24.88 -4.67 -7.21
CA ASP A 220 -25.84 -5.76 -7.48
C ASP A 220 -25.26 -6.78 -8.47
N LEU A 221 -24.45 -7.68 -7.91
CA LEU A 221 -23.76 -8.74 -8.64
C LEU A 221 -24.72 -9.84 -9.12
N GLU A 222 -25.78 -10.15 -8.35
CA GLU A 222 -26.70 -11.23 -8.68
C GLU A 222 -27.54 -10.87 -9.92
N SER A 223 -28.14 -9.67 -9.93
CA SER A 223 -28.87 -9.15 -11.08
C SER A 223 -27.95 -9.02 -12.32
N MET A 224 -26.67 -8.67 -12.12
CA MET A 224 -25.68 -8.65 -13.22
C MET A 224 -25.42 -10.05 -13.80
N LYS A 225 -25.29 -11.08 -12.96
CA LYS A 225 -25.11 -12.48 -13.40
C LYS A 225 -26.36 -13.00 -14.14
N GLN A 226 -27.56 -12.59 -13.74
CA GLN A 226 -28.80 -12.90 -14.47
C GLN A 226 -28.84 -12.26 -15.87
N LEU A 227 -28.39 -11.00 -16.01
CA LEU A 227 -28.31 -10.32 -17.31
C LEU A 227 -27.23 -10.90 -18.25
N GLN A 228 -26.24 -11.65 -17.75
CA GLN A 228 -25.09 -12.11 -18.52
C GLN A 228 -25.47 -12.75 -19.87
N LYS A 229 -26.46 -13.65 -19.91
CA LYS A 229 -26.86 -14.32 -21.17
C LYS A 229 -27.36 -13.33 -22.23
N LYS A 230 -28.11 -12.30 -21.81
CA LYS A 230 -28.64 -11.26 -22.70
C LYS A 230 -27.52 -10.30 -23.14
N ILE A 231 -26.58 -9.99 -22.24
CA ILE A 231 -25.35 -9.21 -22.53
C ILE A 231 -24.46 -9.93 -23.56
N ASP A 232 -24.18 -11.23 -23.37
CA ASP A 232 -23.37 -12.05 -24.29
C ASP A 232 -23.98 -12.02 -25.72
N ILE A 233 -25.31 -12.04 -25.87
CA ILE A 233 -26.00 -11.91 -27.17
C ILE A 233 -25.87 -10.49 -27.75
N MET A 234 -26.03 -9.44 -26.94
CA MET A 234 -25.93 -8.05 -27.39
C MET A 234 -24.51 -7.66 -27.81
N ILE A 235 -23.47 -8.22 -27.19
CA ILE A 235 -22.06 -8.05 -27.59
C ILE A 235 -21.84 -8.62 -29.00
N ASN A 236 -22.35 -9.82 -29.28
CA ASN A 236 -22.26 -10.45 -30.60
C ASN A 236 -22.94 -9.61 -31.69
N ASN A 237 -24.06 -8.98 -31.35
CA ASN A 237 -24.88 -8.17 -32.25
C ASN A 237 -24.43 -6.70 -32.35
N GLN A 238 -23.30 -6.31 -31.75
CA GLN A 238 -22.77 -4.93 -31.74
C GLN A 238 -23.73 -3.89 -31.10
N GLN A 239 -24.57 -4.29 -30.14
CA GLN A 239 -25.60 -3.44 -29.54
C GLN A 239 -25.18 -2.74 -28.23
N LEU A 240 -23.92 -2.90 -27.80
CA LEU A 240 -23.39 -2.33 -26.55
C LEU A 240 -22.10 -1.55 -26.82
N ASN A 241 -22.02 -0.34 -26.29
CA ASN A 241 -20.83 0.49 -26.34
C ASN A 241 -19.71 -0.06 -25.43
N GLU A 242 -18.46 0.18 -25.81
CA GLU A 242 -17.29 -0.28 -25.04
C GLU A 242 -17.28 0.25 -23.59
N LYS A 243 -17.77 1.48 -23.35
CA LYS A 243 -17.91 2.01 -21.97
C LYS A 243 -18.89 1.19 -21.12
N THR A 244 -19.99 0.70 -21.71
CA THR A 244 -20.97 -0.18 -21.02
C THR A 244 -20.36 -1.55 -20.71
N ILE A 245 -19.61 -2.11 -21.66
CA ILE A 245 -18.82 -3.34 -21.46
C ILE A 245 -17.81 -3.15 -20.33
N LEU A 246 -17.18 -1.98 -20.25
CA LEU A 246 -16.21 -1.63 -19.22
C LEU A 246 -16.84 -1.55 -17.81
N TYR A 247 -18.05 -1.00 -17.64
CA TYR A 247 -18.80 -1.08 -16.37
C TYR A 247 -19.16 -2.53 -15.99
N TYR A 248 -19.68 -3.31 -16.95
CA TYR A 248 -20.01 -4.73 -16.75
C TYR A 248 -18.79 -5.51 -16.23
N LEU A 249 -17.66 -5.42 -16.92
CA LEU A 249 -16.41 -6.07 -16.52
C LEU A 249 -15.87 -5.54 -15.18
N SER A 250 -15.92 -4.23 -14.96
CA SER A 250 -15.44 -3.60 -13.72
C SER A 250 -16.30 -3.94 -12.50
N THR A 251 -17.55 -4.39 -12.68
CA THR A 251 -18.42 -4.87 -11.60
C THR A 251 -17.81 -6.09 -10.90
N PHE A 252 -17.30 -7.06 -11.67
CA PHE A 252 -16.61 -8.25 -11.15
C PHE A 252 -15.28 -7.89 -10.48
N ILE A 253 -14.53 -6.92 -11.04
CA ILE A 253 -13.26 -6.46 -10.44
C ILE A 253 -13.52 -5.77 -9.09
N ASN A 254 -14.49 -4.85 -9.03
CA ASN A 254 -14.87 -4.14 -7.82
C ASN A 254 -15.39 -5.07 -6.71
N ASN A 255 -16.05 -6.18 -7.09
CA ASN A 255 -16.51 -7.25 -6.20
C ASN A 255 -15.45 -8.29 -5.85
N TYR A 256 -14.21 -8.12 -6.30
CA TYR A 256 -13.14 -9.07 -6.03
C TYR A 256 -13.51 -10.50 -6.55
N GLU A 257 -14.01 -10.59 -7.79
CA GLU A 257 -14.31 -11.85 -8.52
C GLU A 257 -13.48 -11.96 -9.81
N ILE A 258 -12.15 -11.96 -9.66
CA ILE A 258 -11.20 -11.88 -10.79
C ILE A 258 -11.29 -13.10 -11.71
N ILE A 259 -11.61 -14.30 -11.20
CA ILE A 259 -11.80 -15.49 -12.04
C ILE A 259 -13.05 -15.38 -12.93
N GLU A 260 -14.14 -14.77 -12.44
CA GLU A 260 -15.34 -14.55 -13.27
C GLU A 260 -15.08 -13.46 -14.32
N PHE A 261 -14.44 -12.35 -13.92
CA PHE A 261 -13.91 -11.36 -14.87
C PHE A 261 -13.07 -12.03 -15.96
N LYS A 262 -12.10 -12.89 -15.60
CA LYS A 262 -11.20 -13.57 -16.55
C LYS A 262 -11.97 -14.43 -17.56
N LYS A 263 -12.99 -15.17 -17.10
CA LYS A 263 -13.88 -15.98 -17.97
C LYS A 263 -14.66 -15.08 -18.94
N ASN A 264 -15.23 -13.99 -18.45
CA ASN A 264 -16.05 -13.07 -19.23
C ASN A 264 -15.22 -12.26 -20.24
N PHE A 265 -14.04 -11.80 -19.85
CA PHE A 265 -13.06 -11.15 -20.73
C PHE A 265 -12.56 -12.08 -21.84
N HIS A 266 -12.30 -13.36 -21.52
CA HIS A 266 -11.90 -14.35 -22.52
C HIS A 266 -13.01 -14.63 -23.54
N LYS A 267 -14.25 -14.83 -23.07
CA LYS A 267 -15.43 -14.93 -23.95
C LYS A 267 -15.57 -13.71 -24.86
N LEU A 268 -15.39 -12.51 -24.30
CA LEU A 268 -15.52 -11.25 -25.04
C LEU A 268 -14.57 -11.21 -26.24
N ILE A 269 -13.26 -11.43 -26.02
CA ILE A 269 -12.26 -11.36 -27.11
C ILE A 269 -12.48 -12.43 -28.20
N ILE A 270 -12.96 -13.62 -27.82
CA ILE A 270 -13.31 -14.67 -28.80
C ILE A 270 -14.53 -14.23 -29.64
N ASN A 271 -15.60 -13.83 -28.96
CA ASN A 271 -16.92 -13.65 -29.54
C ASN A 271 -17.09 -12.32 -30.31
N THR A 272 -16.35 -11.27 -29.96
CA THR A 272 -16.43 -9.97 -30.64
C THR A 272 -16.06 -10.10 -32.11
N GLN A 273 -16.94 -9.67 -33.01
CA GLN A 273 -16.71 -9.69 -34.46
C GLN A 273 -16.01 -8.42 -34.99
N TYR A 274 -15.82 -7.41 -34.14
CA TYR A 274 -15.22 -6.12 -34.45
C TYR A 274 -13.90 -5.92 -33.69
N ASN A 275 -13.15 -4.88 -34.07
CA ASN A 275 -11.90 -4.52 -33.40
C ASN A 275 -12.15 -3.76 -32.09
N LEU A 276 -11.55 -4.23 -31.00
CA LEU A 276 -11.66 -3.61 -29.68
C LEU A 276 -10.65 -2.47 -29.52
N SER A 277 -11.09 -1.31 -29.01
CA SER A 277 -10.22 -0.16 -28.83
C SER A 277 -9.23 -0.33 -27.67
N ASN A 278 -8.14 0.44 -27.71
CA ASN A 278 -7.16 0.45 -26.63
C ASN A 278 -7.73 1.01 -25.30
N SER A 279 -8.81 1.80 -25.33
CA SER A 279 -9.40 2.42 -24.14
C SER A 279 -9.83 1.38 -23.11
N LEU A 280 -10.37 0.23 -23.56
CA LEU A 280 -10.86 -0.84 -22.70
C LEU A 280 -9.72 -1.50 -21.90
N ILE A 281 -8.60 -1.83 -22.53
CA ILE A 281 -7.43 -2.37 -21.81
C ILE A 281 -6.76 -1.30 -20.94
N ASN A 282 -6.68 -0.06 -21.43
CA ASN A 282 -6.10 1.07 -20.69
C ASN A 282 -6.85 1.32 -19.38
N SER A 283 -8.18 1.23 -19.38
CA SER A 283 -9.04 1.38 -18.20
C SER A 283 -9.06 0.16 -17.28
N LEU A 284 -8.98 -1.06 -17.82
CA LEU A 284 -9.02 -2.29 -17.03
C LEU A 284 -7.71 -2.58 -16.29
N THR A 285 -6.55 -2.30 -16.88
CA THR A 285 -5.25 -2.63 -16.25
C THR A 285 -5.05 -1.93 -14.89
N PRO A 286 -5.30 -0.62 -14.71
CA PRO A 286 -5.27 0.02 -13.40
C PRO A 286 -6.28 -0.61 -12.44
N ASN A 287 -7.52 -0.85 -12.88
CA ASN A 287 -8.54 -1.50 -12.05
C ASN A 287 -8.09 -2.87 -11.52
N LEU A 288 -7.47 -3.71 -12.35
CA LEU A 288 -6.96 -5.03 -11.98
C LEU A 288 -5.80 -4.95 -10.98
N ILE A 289 -4.83 -4.06 -11.22
CA ILE A 289 -3.68 -3.87 -10.31
C ILE A 289 -4.16 -3.31 -8.95
N GLY A 290 -5.16 -2.44 -8.95
CA GLY A 290 -5.69 -1.79 -7.73
C GLY A 290 -6.54 -2.69 -6.85
N HIS A 291 -7.02 -3.82 -7.38
CA HIS A 291 -7.77 -4.83 -6.64
C HIS A 291 -6.92 -6.09 -6.33
N ASP A 292 -5.59 -5.95 -6.37
CA ASP A 292 -4.63 -7.02 -6.03
C ASP A 292 -4.81 -8.30 -6.87
N CYS A 293 -5.08 -8.17 -8.17
CA CYS A 293 -5.13 -9.29 -9.10
C CYS A 293 -3.83 -10.14 -9.05
N LEU A 294 -3.96 -11.47 -9.07
CA LEU A 294 -2.79 -12.36 -9.17
C LEU A 294 -2.03 -12.14 -10.48
N PHE A 295 -0.70 -12.17 -10.40
CA PHE A 295 0.18 -11.85 -11.53
C PHE A 295 -0.06 -12.77 -12.75
N GLU A 296 -0.31 -14.05 -12.51
CA GLU A 296 -0.65 -15.07 -13.51
C GLU A 296 -1.91 -14.70 -14.29
N HIS A 297 -2.89 -14.07 -13.63
CA HIS A 297 -4.13 -13.65 -14.26
C HIS A 297 -3.92 -12.37 -15.06
N LEU A 298 -3.22 -11.38 -14.49
CA LEU A 298 -2.83 -10.14 -15.18
C LEU A 298 -2.00 -10.45 -16.46
N PHE A 299 -1.04 -11.37 -16.36
CA PHE A 299 -0.22 -11.81 -17.48
C PHE A 299 -1.04 -12.52 -18.55
N PHE A 300 -1.94 -13.45 -18.17
CA PHE A 300 -2.86 -14.10 -19.11
C PHE A 300 -3.74 -13.09 -19.86
N ILE A 301 -4.32 -12.11 -19.16
CA ILE A 301 -5.16 -11.05 -19.75
C ILE A 301 -4.39 -10.29 -20.82
N TYR A 302 -3.14 -9.91 -20.53
CA TYR A 302 -2.28 -9.21 -21.47
C TYR A 302 -1.82 -10.08 -22.64
N GLN A 303 -1.41 -11.33 -22.39
CA GLN A 303 -1.06 -12.29 -23.45
C GLN A 303 -2.24 -12.55 -24.39
N LEU A 304 -3.46 -12.64 -23.86
CA LEU A 304 -4.67 -12.82 -24.66
C LEU A 304 -4.95 -11.60 -25.55
N TRP A 305 -4.80 -10.38 -25.01
CA TRP A 305 -4.93 -9.14 -25.76
C TRP A 305 -3.89 -9.03 -26.89
N MET A 306 -2.61 -9.20 -26.54
CA MET A 306 -1.47 -9.09 -27.47
C MET A 306 -1.33 -10.25 -28.46
N ASN A 307 -2.05 -11.35 -28.30
CA ASN A 307 -2.07 -12.42 -29.31
C ASN A 307 -3.35 -12.38 -30.16
N SER A 308 -4.29 -11.47 -29.89
CA SER A 308 -5.54 -11.33 -30.63
C SER A 308 -5.41 -10.31 -31.77
N PRO A 309 -5.63 -10.70 -33.04
CA PRO A 309 -5.56 -9.77 -34.17
C PRO A 309 -6.71 -8.74 -34.19
N LYS A 310 -7.72 -8.89 -33.32
CA LYS A 310 -8.87 -7.98 -33.19
C LYS A 310 -8.64 -6.86 -32.17
N CYS A 311 -7.51 -6.84 -31.47
CA CYS A 311 -7.26 -5.90 -30.37
C CYS A 311 -6.28 -4.79 -30.80
N GLN A 312 -6.63 -3.53 -30.54
CA GLN A 312 -5.70 -2.42 -30.75
C GLN A 312 -4.51 -2.47 -29.77
N PRO A 313 -3.33 -1.94 -30.14
CA PRO A 313 -2.17 -1.93 -29.26
C PRO A 313 -2.44 -1.14 -27.96
N PRO A 314 -2.06 -1.67 -26.78
CA PRO A 314 -2.18 -0.97 -25.50
C PRO A 314 -1.37 0.35 -25.47
N SER A 315 -1.80 1.30 -24.65
CA SER A 315 -1.05 2.55 -24.46
C SER A 315 0.32 2.33 -23.82
N ILE A 316 1.24 3.27 -24.08
CA ILE A 316 2.56 3.33 -23.44
C ILE A 316 2.42 3.36 -21.91
N LYS A 317 1.45 4.11 -21.38
CA LYS A 317 1.14 4.20 -19.94
C LYS A 317 0.77 2.81 -19.39
N THR A 318 -0.10 2.06 -20.07
CA THR A 318 -0.47 0.68 -19.69
C THR A 318 0.68 -0.29 -19.75
N ILE A 319 1.52 -0.25 -20.80
CA ILE A 319 2.72 -1.09 -20.91
C ILE A 319 3.69 -0.78 -19.77
N SER A 320 3.85 0.50 -19.40
CA SER A 320 4.71 0.92 -18.28
C SER A 320 4.18 0.45 -16.91
N LEU A 321 2.86 0.45 -16.70
CA LEU A 321 2.23 -0.11 -15.49
C LEU A 321 2.42 -1.62 -15.40
N LEU A 322 2.30 -2.33 -16.52
CA LEU A 322 2.57 -3.76 -16.58
C LEU A 322 4.05 -4.05 -16.32
N LEU A 323 4.98 -3.30 -16.94
CA LEU A 323 6.42 -3.44 -16.72
C LEU A 323 6.79 -3.32 -15.22
N LEU A 324 6.18 -2.36 -14.50
CA LEU A 324 6.33 -2.22 -13.05
C LEU A 324 5.89 -3.49 -12.30
N GLU A 325 4.80 -4.14 -12.70
CA GLU A 325 4.31 -5.38 -12.07
C GLU A 325 5.15 -6.61 -12.48
N PHE A 326 5.69 -6.65 -13.71
CA PHE A 326 6.68 -7.67 -14.11
C PHE A 326 7.96 -7.57 -13.29
N TYR A 327 8.50 -6.38 -13.05
CA TYR A 327 9.65 -6.24 -12.16
C TYR A 327 9.33 -6.53 -10.68
N ARG A 328 8.06 -6.40 -10.26
CA ARG A 328 7.62 -6.75 -8.90
C ARG A 328 7.38 -8.24 -8.67
N PHE A 329 6.94 -8.99 -9.69
CA PHE A 329 6.47 -10.37 -9.53
C PHE A 329 6.87 -11.36 -10.66
N GLY A 330 7.27 -10.87 -11.83
CA GLY A 330 7.56 -11.69 -13.02
C GLY A 330 9.02 -12.15 -13.08
N THR A 331 9.25 -13.45 -13.29
CA THR A 331 10.57 -14.10 -13.43
C THR A 331 11.45 -13.37 -14.45
N ASN A 332 12.78 -13.46 -14.30
CA ASN A 332 13.73 -12.96 -15.29
C ASN A 332 13.50 -13.54 -16.71
N HIS A 333 12.83 -14.69 -16.82
CA HIS A 333 12.38 -15.25 -18.09
C HIS A 333 11.10 -14.56 -18.60
N GLU A 334 10.04 -14.47 -17.78
CA GLU A 334 8.80 -13.76 -18.13
C GLU A 334 9.05 -12.28 -18.50
N LEU A 335 9.96 -11.59 -17.82
CA LEU A 335 10.38 -10.22 -18.16
C LEU A 335 11.02 -10.15 -19.57
N LYS A 336 11.89 -11.11 -19.92
CA LYS A 336 12.50 -11.18 -21.26
C LYS A 336 11.46 -11.48 -22.33
N GLU A 337 10.52 -12.38 -22.07
CA GLU A 337 9.39 -12.66 -22.96
C GLU A 337 8.48 -11.44 -23.13
N PHE A 338 8.19 -10.70 -22.06
CA PHE A 338 7.42 -9.46 -22.13
C PHE A 338 8.13 -8.38 -22.95
N LYS A 339 9.43 -8.16 -22.74
CA LYS A 339 10.23 -7.23 -23.58
C LYS A 339 10.33 -7.69 -25.04
N ARG A 340 10.37 -9.01 -25.31
CA ARG A 340 10.29 -9.57 -26.68
C ARG A 340 8.92 -9.32 -27.32
N LEU A 341 7.82 -9.52 -26.59
CA LEU A 341 6.46 -9.26 -27.06
C LEU A 341 6.27 -7.77 -27.40
N ILE A 342 6.74 -6.86 -26.56
CA ILE A 342 6.72 -5.41 -26.85
C ILE A 342 7.51 -5.10 -28.12
N LYS A 343 8.76 -5.58 -28.25
CA LYS A 343 9.58 -5.34 -29.45
C LYS A 343 8.94 -5.91 -30.72
N LYS A 344 8.33 -7.10 -30.66
CA LYS A 344 7.58 -7.67 -31.79
C LYS A 344 6.42 -6.75 -32.19
N TYR A 345 5.63 -6.28 -31.23
CA TYR A 345 4.54 -5.34 -31.48
C TYR A 345 5.01 -3.97 -32.00
N GLN A 346 6.15 -3.50 -31.51
CA GLN A 346 6.79 -2.26 -31.95
C GLN A 346 7.05 -2.30 -33.45
N HIS A 347 7.68 -3.37 -33.95
CA HIS A 347 7.93 -3.58 -35.38
C HIS A 347 6.68 -3.84 -36.22
N GLN A 348 5.61 -4.40 -35.63
CA GLN A 348 4.36 -4.68 -36.35
C GLN A 348 3.47 -3.45 -36.54
N HIS A 349 3.62 -2.42 -35.71
CA HIS A 349 2.74 -1.24 -35.69
C HIS A 349 3.49 0.11 -35.83
N ASN A 350 4.79 0.12 -36.11
CA ASN A 350 5.63 1.32 -36.24
C ASN A 350 5.52 2.29 -35.04
N MET A 351 5.59 1.76 -33.82
CA MET A 351 5.55 2.54 -32.58
C MET A 351 6.97 2.70 -31.98
N GLU A 352 7.17 3.65 -31.07
CA GLU A 352 8.47 3.88 -30.39
C GLU A 352 8.45 3.47 -28.91
N TYR A 353 7.95 2.26 -28.61
CA TYR A 353 7.80 1.80 -27.22
C TYR A 353 9.12 1.70 -26.44
N TYR A 354 10.20 1.22 -27.04
CA TYR A 354 11.43 0.93 -26.30
C TYR A 354 12.22 2.19 -25.90
N ASP A 355 12.14 3.22 -26.74
CA ASP A 355 12.93 4.45 -26.59
C ASP A 355 12.15 5.54 -25.84
N HIS A 356 10.88 5.28 -25.48
CA HIS A 356 10.04 6.20 -24.73
C HIS A 356 10.52 6.37 -23.27
N TYR A 357 10.67 7.62 -22.84
CA TYR A 357 11.20 8.03 -21.52
C TYR A 357 10.54 7.31 -20.32
N LEU A 358 9.23 7.02 -20.38
CA LEU A 358 8.52 6.28 -19.31
C LEU A 358 9.04 4.85 -19.10
N ILE A 359 9.45 4.15 -20.17
CA ILE A 359 9.93 2.77 -20.11
C ILE A 359 11.41 2.76 -19.72
N GLN A 360 12.22 3.66 -20.30
CA GLN A 360 13.61 3.89 -19.88
C GLN A 360 13.71 4.25 -18.38
N SER A 361 12.84 5.15 -17.90
CA SER A 361 12.77 5.53 -16.48
C SER A 361 12.49 4.32 -15.57
N ILE A 362 11.58 3.43 -15.95
CA ILE A 362 11.29 2.23 -15.14
C ILE A 362 12.49 1.29 -15.13
N ASP A 363 13.07 0.99 -16.30
CA ASP A 363 14.23 0.11 -16.42
C ASP A 363 15.39 0.62 -15.55
N TYR A 364 15.68 1.92 -15.59
CA TYR A 364 16.76 2.55 -14.81
C TYR A 364 16.45 2.65 -13.31
N GLN A 365 15.21 2.96 -12.93
CA GLN A 365 14.77 2.91 -11.53
C GLN A 365 14.99 1.51 -10.92
N TYR A 366 14.71 0.44 -11.67
CA TYR A 366 15.00 -0.92 -11.22
C TYR A 366 16.50 -1.25 -11.23
N GLU A 367 17.29 -0.70 -12.15
CA GLU A 367 18.75 -0.82 -12.10
C GLU A 367 19.30 -0.24 -10.79
N ILE A 368 18.99 1.02 -10.46
CA ILE A 368 19.39 1.70 -9.22
C ILE A 368 18.97 0.89 -7.98
N ILE A 369 17.72 0.41 -7.94
CA ILE A 369 17.23 -0.42 -6.81
C ILE A 369 18.05 -1.71 -6.66
N ASN A 370 18.45 -2.35 -7.77
CA ASN A 370 19.21 -3.59 -7.80
C ASN A 370 20.68 -3.43 -7.39
N ARG A 371 21.32 -2.28 -7.70
CA ARG A 371 22.72 -2.00 -7.32
C ARG A 371 22.98 -2.24 -5.83
N GLU A 372 22.05 -1.79 -4.98
CA GLU A 372 22.12 -1.95 -3.52
C GLU A 372 20.94 -2.75 -2.95
N TYR A 373 20.57 -3.91 -3.51
CA TYR A 373 19.31 -4.61 -3.23
C TYR A 373 18.87 -4.75 -1.74
N LEU A 374 19.79 -4.70 -0.77
CA LEU A 374 19.52 -4.77 0.67
C LEU A 374 19.22 -3.43 1.35
N SER A 375 19.73 -2.32 0.82
CA SER A 375 19.48 -0.99 1.38
C SER A 375 18.02 -0.58 1.15
N PHE A 376 17.40 0.03 2.16
CA PHE A 376 16.11 0.71 1.96
C PHE A 376 16.30 2.01 1.18
N THR A 377 17.40 2.70 1.46
CA THR A 377 17.84 3.92 0.82
C THR A 377 18.87 3.62 -0.25
N LYS A 378 18.61 4.03 -1.49
CA LYS A 378 19.54 3.90 -2.60
C LYS A 378 20.43 5.13 -2.66
N ASN A 379 21.74 4.90 -2.73
CA ASN A 379 22.64 5.95 -3.17
C ASN A 379 22.31 6.33 -4.63
N ILE A 380 22.32 7.62 -4.94
CA ILE A 380 22.05 8.18 -6.27
C ILE A 380 23.34 8.88 -6.69
N THR A 381 23.96 8.44 -7.77
CA THR A 381 25.23 9.01 -8.26
C THR A 381 24.99 10.25 -9.11
N GLU A 382 26.03 11.05 -9.34
CA GLU A 382 25.95 12.17 -10.30
C GLU A 382 25.64 11.68 -11.73
N GLU A 383 26.13 10.48 -12.10
CA GLU A 383 25.78 9.81 -13.37
C GLU A 383 24.28 9.51 -13.47
N ASP A 384 23.63 9.08 -12.36
CA ASP A 384 22.19 8.86 -12.34
C ASP A 384 21.41 10.17 -12.57
N LEU A 385 21.87 11.28 -12.00
CA LEU A 385 21.25 12.60 -12.18
C LEU A 385 21.41 13.11 -13.63
N GLN A 386 22.60 12.94 -14.23
CA GLN A 386 22.86 13.25 -15.63
C GLN A 386 21.99 12.40 -16.57
N PHE A 387 21.81 11.11 -16.27
CA PHE A 387 20.93 10.24 -17.06
C PHE A 387 19.47 10.71 -16.99
N ILE A 388 18.96 11.01 -15.78
CA ILE A 388 17.59 11.54 -15.58
C ILE A 388 17.36 12.84 -16.39
N GLU A 389 18.34 13.74 -16.42
CA GLU A 389 18.28 14.97 -17.22
C GLU A 389 18.30 14.68 -18.73
N SER A 390 19.08 13.71 -19.19
CA SER A 390 19.16 13.36 -20.62
C SER A 390 17.90 12.69 -21.19
N ILE A 391 17.14 11.95 -20.37
CA ILE A 391 15.86 11.33 -20.77
C ILE A 391 14.64 12.22 -20.52
N ALA A 392 14.83 13.42 -19.96
CA ALA A 392 13.72 14.31 -19.62
C ALA A 392 13.01 14.80 -20.90
N PRO A 393 11.66 14.77 -20.94
CA PRO A 393 10.91 15.22 -22.11
C PRO A 393 11.12 16.72 -22.33
N LYS A 394 11.64 17.10 -23.51
CA LYS A 394 11.84 18.50 -23.91
C LYS A 394 10.58 19.01 -24.62
N MET A 395 9.94 20.05 -24.08
CA MET A 395 8.74 20.65 -24.69
C MET A 395 8.99 21.24 -26.09
N GLU A 396 10.25 21.59 -26.42
CA GLU A 396 10.67 22.10 -27.74
C GLU A 396 10.36 21.14 -28.92
N ASN A 397 10.27 19.82 -28.67
CA ASN A 397 10.02 18.85 -29.75
C ASN A 397 8.53 18.73 -30.14
N TYR A 398 7.61 19.30 -29.36
CA TYR A 398 6.17 19.10 -29.52
C TYR A 398 5.48 20.20 -30.35
N THR A 399 6.17 21.30 -30.66
CA THR A 399 5.64 22.44 -31.44
C THR A 399 5.59 22.21 -32.96
N SER A 400 5.87 21.00 -33.45
CA SER A 400 6.05 20.72 -34.89
C SER A 400 5.02 19.77 -35.52
N ILE A 401 3.84 19.61 -34.91
CA ILE A 401 2.65 19.05 -35.59
C ILE A 401 1.47 20.01 -35.46
N GLY A 402 1.30 20.87 -36.46
CA GLY A 402 0.04 21.50 -36.87
C GLY A 402 -0.82 22.18 -35.80
N VAL A 403 -0.85 23.52 -35.82
CA VAL A 403 -1.93 24.32 -35.19
C VAL A 403 -3.29 23.84 -35.73
N GLY A 404 -4.04 23.09 -34.91
CA GLY A 404 -5.24 22.40 -35.39
C GLY A 404 -6.00 21.62 -34.31
N VAL A 405 -6.69 22.34 -33.43
CA VAL A 405 -7.86 21.90 -32.63
C VAL A 405 -7.80 20.45 -32.10
N GLY A 406 -7.14 20.26 -30.95
CA GLY A 406 -7.22 19.04 -30.14
C GLY A 406 -5.88 18.62 -29.54
N ASP A 407 -5.92 18.13 -28.29
CA ASP A 407 -4.86 17.41 -27.57
C ASP A 407 -3.65 18.17 -26.95
N ASP A 408 -3.63 19.51 -26.91
CA ASP A 408 -2.59 20.27 -26.16
C ASP A 408 -2.47 19.87 -24.65
N ASP A 409 -3.59 19.48 -24.03
CA ASP A 409 -3.65 19.01 -22.63
C ASP A 409 -2.86 17.72 -22.37
N ASN A 410 -2.65 16.88 -23.39
CA ASN A 410 -2.07 15.55 -23.22
C ASN A 410 -0.55 15.62 -22.97
N ASP A 411 0.15 16.55 -23.63
CA ASP A 411 1.61 16.62 -23.59
C ASP A 411 2.14 17.32 -22.33
N TYR A 412 1.45 18.34 -21.83
CA TYR A 412 1.79 18.94 -20.54
C TYR A 412 1.64 17.94 -19.37
N GLU A 413 0.57 17.14 -19.39
CA GLU A 413 0.33 16.11 -18.37
C GLU A 413 1.27 14.90 -18.53
N ASN A 414 1.75 14.60 -19.75
CA ASN A 414 2.84 13.63 -20.00
C ASN A 414 4.16 14.06 -19.34
N VAL A 415 4.51 15.36 -19.40
CA VAL A 415 5.67 15.93 -18.70
C VAL A 415 5.48 15.85 -17.17
N ILE A 416 4.30 16.22 -16.66
CA ILE A 416 3.96 16.07 -15.23
C ILE A 416 4.11 14.61 -14.78
N GLU A 417 3.69 13.63 -15.58
CA GLU A 417 3.79 12.21 -15.23
C GLU A 417 5.24 11.72 -15.10
N PHE A 418 6.16 12.19 -15.96
CA PHE A 418 7.60 11.89 -15.83
C PHE A 418 8.17 12.36 -14.49
N TYR A 419 8.01 13.64 -14.18
CA TYR A 419 8.54 14.22 -12.95
C TYR A 419 7.83 13.67 -11.71
N HIS A 420 6.53 13.38 -11.78
CA HIS A 420 5.80 12.66 -10.72
C HIS A 420 6.42 11.30 -10.39
N ARG A 421 6.79 10.51 -11.41
CA ARG A 421 7.41 9.18 -11.22
C ARG A 421 8.80 9.29 -10.59
N TRP A 422 9.61 10.25 -11.01
CA TRP A 422 10.92 10.50 -10.41
C TRP A 422 10.84 11.08 -9.01
N LEU A 423 9.94 12.04 -8.73
CA LEU A 423 9.66 12.52 -7.37
C LEU A 423 9.22 11.38 -6.45
N TYR A 424 8.30 10.52 -6.90
CA TYR A 424 7.86 9.35 -6.13
C TYR A 424 9.00 8.36 -5.87
N PHE A 425 9.88 8.15 -6.86
CA PHE A 425 11.07 7.30 -6.70
C PHE A 425 12.03 7.89 -5.68
N MET A 426 12.40 9.18 -5.83
CA MET A 426 13.27 9.88 -4.89
C MET A 426 12.68 9.87 -3.48
N ILE A 427 11.40 10.20 -3.28
CA ILE A 427 10.75 10.21 -1.95
C ILE A 427 10.57 8.80 -1.34
N ARG A 428 10.67 7.72 -2.14
CA ARG A 428 10.58 6.34 -1.63
C ARG A 428 11.95 5.71 -1.35
N TYR A 429 12.96 6.05 -2.15
CA TYR A 429 14.26 5.37 -2.16
C TYR A 429 15.44 6.29 -1.83
N SER A 430 15.31 7.61 -1.95
CA SER A 430 16.30 8.58 -1.48
C SER A 430 15.79 9.29 -0.22
N LYS A 431 16.67 9.54 0.75
CA LYS A 431 16.36 10.39 1.90
C LYS A 431 16.82 11.83 1.73
N ASN A 432 17.61 12.12 0.69
CA ASN A 432 18.16 13.45 0.51
C ASN A 432 17.14 14.39 -0.15
N MET A 433 16.83 15.49 0.55
CA MET A 433 16.01 16.58 0.03
C MET A 433 16.66 17.24 -1.20
N ASP A 434 17.99 17.20 -1.34
CA ASP A 434 18.69 17.74 -2.52
C ASP A 434 18.28 17.02 -3.81
N ASN A 435 18.07 15.70 -3.76
CA ASN A 435 17.60 14.91 -4.91
C ASN A 435 16.14 15.23 -5.26
N ILE A 436 15.31 15.52 -4.25
CA ILE A 436 13.92 15.96 -4.45
C ILE A 436 13.92 17.38 -5.08
N ASN A 437 14.75 18.28 -4.55
CA ASN A 437 14.96 19.63 -5.05
C ASN A 437 15.54 19.65 -6.48
N PHE A 438 16.41 18.70 -6.83
CA PHE A 438 16.91 18.54 -8.20
C PHE A 438 15.77 18.25 -9.19
N ILE A 439 14.87 17.31 -8.87
CA ILE A 439 13.70 17.03 -9.72
C ILE A 439 12.76 18.24 -9.82
N PHE A 440 12.56 19.01 -8.74
CA PHE A 440 11.80 20.27 -8.82
C PHE A 440 12.49 21.34 -9.67
N LYS A 441 13.82 21.45 -9.62
CA LYS A 441 14.60 22.37 -10.49
C LYS A 441 14.44 21.97 -11.95
N LEU A 442 14.57 20.69 -12.29
CA LEU A 442 14.34 20.21 -13.66
C LEU A 442 12.92 20.52 -14.14
N TYR A 443 11.89 20.21 -13.35
CA TYR A 443 10.50 20.53 -13.67
C TYR A 443 10.26 22.03 -13.88
N LYS A 444 10.80 22.87 -12.99
CA LYS A 444 10.72 24.33 -13.13
C LYS A 444 11.41 24.81 -14.40
N ASN A 445 12.59 24.28 -14.72
CA ASN A 445 13.33 24.64 -15.93
C ASN A 445 12.58 24.22 -17.20
N SER A 446 11.94 23.04 -17.22
CA SER A 446 11.17 22.57 -18.38
C SER A 446 9.90 23.38 -18.68
N ILE A 447 9.39 24.12 -17.69
CA ILE A 447 8.22 25.01 -17.84
C ILE A 447 8.64 26.47 -18.05
N ALA A 448 9.73 26.93 -17.42
CA ALA A 448 10.21 28.30 -17.58
C ALA A 448 10.67 28.61 -19.01
N THR A 449 11.03 27.59 -19.81
CA THR A 449 11.37 27.76 -21.23
C THR A 449 10.17 27.98 -22.15
N THR A 450 8.93 27.68 -21.73
CA THR A 450 7.73 27.83 -22.57
C THR A 450 6.97 29.14 -22.34
N THR A 451 7.11 29.79 -21.18
CA THR A 451 6.52 31.13 -20.96
C THR A 451 7.32 32.23 -21.65
N ALA A 452 8.64 32.05 -21.79
CA ALA A 452 9.54 33.02 -22.43
C ALA A 452 9.35 33.20 -23.95
N THR A 453 8.64 32.30 -24.64
CA THR A 453 8.37 32.39 -26.09
C THR A 453 7.01 32.99 -26.42
N ASN A 454 6.13 33.20 -25.43
CA ASN A 454 4.80 33.80 -25.59
C ASN A 454 4.66 35.18 -24.91
N SER A 455 5.73 35.71 -24.29
CA SER A 455 5.69 36.93 -23.48
C SER A 455 5.86 38.23 -24.31
N ASP A 456 4.89 38.53 -25.18
CA ASP A 456 4.77 39.83 -25.86
C ASP A 456 3.87 40.83 -25.09
N ASN A 457 3.47 40.49 -23.85
CA ASN A 457 2.73 41.39 -22.95
C ASN A 457 3.27 41.37 -21.52
N ASN A 458 3.63 42.56 -21.03
CA ASN A 458 4.17 42.80 -19.69
C ASN A 458 3.12 42.62 -18.58
N ASN A 459 2.90 41.39 -18.11
CA ASN A 459 2.24 41.13 -16.82
C ASN A 459 3.04 40.06 -16.05
N ASN A 460 3.89 40.51 -15.12
CA ASN A 460 4.82 39.67 -14.34
C ASN A 460 4.14 38.81 -13.25
N ASN A 461 3.10 38.05 -13.60
CA ASN A 461 2.32 37.21 -12.70
C ASN A 461 2.21 35.74 -13.17
N ASP A 462 3.20 35.25 -13.92
CA ASP A 462 3.36 33.82 -14.21
C ASP A 462 3.75 33.06 -12.93
N GLN A 463 2.77 32.84 -12.06
CA GLN A 463 2.95 32.05 -10.84
C GLN A 463 3.21 30.59 -11.22
N PHE A 464 4.41 30.13 -10.87
CA PHE A 464 4.78 28.71 -10.94
C PHE A 464 3.76 27.86 -10.19
N PHE A 465 2.90 27.15 -10.94
CA PHE A 465 1.86 26.29 -10.38
C PHE A 465 2.43 24.91 -10.07
N LEU A 466 2.51 24.55 -8.79
CA LEU A 466 2.92 23.22 -8.36
C LEU A 466 1.73 22.24 -8.49
N PRO A 467 1.82 21.16 -9.29
CA PRO A 467 0.71 20.22 -9.42
C PRO A 467 0.27 19.63 -8.07
N PRO A 468 -1.04 19.59 -7.77
CA PRO A 468 -1.57 19.05 -6.49
C PRO A 468 -1.13 17.60 -6.17
N ARG A 469 -0.75 16.82 -7.20
CA ARG A 469 -0.16 15.49 -7.03
C ARG A 469 1.25 15.52 -6.44
N PHE A 470 2.09 16.49 -6.83
CA PHE A 470 3.46 16.61 -6.33
C PHE A 470 3.44 16.94 -4.83
N PHE A 471 2.54 17.85 -4.45
CA PHE A 471 2.26 18.17 -3.05
C PHE A 471 1.82 16.95 -2.23
N LYS A 472 0.94 16.09 -2.78
CA LYS A 472 0.54 14.84 -2.12
C LYS A 472 1.73 13.89 -1.86
N ILE A 473 2.70 13.82 -2.78
CA ILE A 473 3.92 13.01 -2.57
C ILE A 473 4.83 13.66 -1.51
N LEU A 474 4.95 14.99 -1.46
CA LEU A 474 5.68 15.69 -0.39
C LEU A 474 5.06 15.47 0.99
N LEU A 475 3.73 15.43 1.10
CA LEU A 475 3.09 15.05 2.35
C LEU A 475 3.43 13.60 2.73
N ASP A 476 3.44 12.66 1.77
CA ASP A 476 3.84 11.26 2.00
C ASP A 476 5.34 11.10 2.38
N TYR A 477 6.23 12.00 1.96
CA TYR A 477 7.60 12.09 2.46
C TYR A 477 7.61 12.36 3.96
N TYR A 478 6.97 13.44 4.41
CA TYR A 478 6.95 13.81 5.83
C TYR A 478 6.22 12.77 6.71
N VAL A 479 5.19 12.08 6.19
CA VAL A 479 4.57 10.92 6.87
C VAL A 479 5.58 9.80 7.13
N LYS A 480 6.43 9.44 6.15
CA LYS A 480 7.44 8.37 6.32
C LYS A 480 8.57 8.74 7.26
N HIS A 481 8.87 10.04 7.33
CA HIS A 481 9.94 10.60 8.14
C HIS A 481 9.51 11.00 9.56
N ASP A 482 8.24 10.79 9.91
CA ASP A 482 7.64 11.15 11.20
C ASP A 482 7.79 12.67 11.53
N GLN A 483 7.71 13.55 10.52
CA GLN A 483 8.04 15.00 10.62
C GLN A 483 6.82 15.93 10.46
N PHE A 484 6.13 16.26 11.56
CA PHE A 484 4.92 17.09 11.52
C PHE A 484 5.19 18.60 11.36
N ILE A 485 6.16 19.20 12.07
CA ILE A 485 6.40 20.65 11.99
C ILE A 485 6.79 21.11 10.57
N PRO A 486 7.73 20.45 9.85
CA PRO A 486 8.05 20.81 8.47
C PRO A 486 6.88 20.64 7.50
N MET A 487 6.03 19.63 7.72
CA MET A 487 4.79 19.47 6.96
C MET A 487 3.84 20.66 7.17
N LEU A 488 3.66 21.10 8.42
CA LEU A 488 2.76 22.23 8.71
C LEU A 488 3.28 23.54 8.11
N GLN A 489 4.60 23.76 8.14
CA GLN A 489 5.24 24.89 7.47
C GLN A 489 5.05 24.85 5.95
N LEU A 490 5.18 23.67 5.32
CA LEU A 490 4.91 23.50 3.89
C LEU A 490 3.44 23.85 3.55
N ILE A 491 2.48 23.38 4.34
CA ILE A 491 1.05 23.71 4.17
C ILE A 491 0.81 25.21 4.35
N GLU A 492 1.41 25.82 5.37
CA GLU A 492 1.30 27.25 5.64
C GLU A 492 1.86 28.12 4.50
N ALA A 493 2.92 27.66 3.82
CA ALA A 493 3.51 28.31 2.65
C ALA A 493 2.74 28.07 1.34
N SER A 494 2.04 26.93 1.20
CA SER A 494 1.34 26.54 -0.04
C SER A 494 -0.16 26.85 -0.06
N LYS A 495 -0.76 27.25 1.07
CA LYS A 495 -2.21 27.49 1.23
C LYS A 495 -2.83 28.54 0.31
N THR A 496 -2.00 29.34 -0.38
CA THR A 496 -2.43 30.37 -1.35
C THR A 496 -2.29 29.94 -2.80
N SER A 497 -1.47 28.92 -3.10
CA SER A 497 -1.18 28.47 -4.46
C SER A 497 -1.78 27.10 -4.80
N ILE A 498 -2.03 26.25 -3.81
CA ILE A 498 -2.59 24.92 -3.98
C ILE A 498 -4.00 24.89 -3.39
N PRO A 499 -5.03 24.39 -4.10
CA PRO A 499 -6.36 24.30 -3.54
C PRO A 499 -6.44 23.24 -2.44
N TYR A 500 -7.17 23.54 -1.38
CA TYR A 500 -7.53 22.58 -0.34
C TYR A 500 -8.34 21.40 -0.91
N ASP A 501 -7.83 20.18 -0.70
CA ASP A 501 -8.50 18.90 -0.96
C ASP A 501 -8.64 18.12 0.37
N PRO A 502 -9.85 17.67 0.75
CA PRO A 502 -10.05 16.82 1.93
C PRO A 502 -9.19 15.55 1.96
N SER A 503 -8.70 15.06 0.81
CA SER A 503 -7.81 13.89 0.72
C SER A 503 -6.44 14.11 1.37
N TYR A 504 -6.05 15.36 1.68
CA TYR A 504 -4.82 15.67 2.42
C TYR A 504 -4.94 15.42 3.94
N LEU A 505 -6.15 15.50 4.51
CA LEU A 505 -6.36 15.40 5.96
C LEU A 505 -5.86 14.07 6.55
N ILE A 506 -5.99 12.96 5.81
CA ILE A 506 -5.50 11.64 6.25
C ILE A 506 -3.97 11.61 6.40
N LEU A 507 -3.23 12.36 5.57
CA LEU A 507 -1.76 12.44 5.62
C LEU A 507 -1.32 13.34 6.78
N ILE A 508 -1.98 14.49 6.96
CA ILE A 508 -1.75 15.41 8.08
C ILE A 508 -1.97 14.68 9.41
N ALA A 509 -3.10 13.97 9.55
CA ALA A 509 -3.41 13.20 10.74
C ALA A 509 -2.44 12.04 10.98
N LYS A 510 -2.03 11.30 9.94
CA LYS A 510 -1.01 10.25 10.07
C LYS A 510 0.32 10.79 10.56
N THR A 511 0.78 11.93 10.02
CA THR A 511 2.04 12.56 10.43
C THR A 511 1.99 13.00 11.88
N PHE A 512 0.91 13.67 12.31
CA PHE A 512 0.74 14.07 13.71
C PHE A 512 0.77 12.85 14.65
N ILE A 513 0.08 11.75 14.30
CA ILE A 513 0.03 10.53 15.11
C ILE A 513 1.39 9.82 15.21
N TYR A 514 2.27 9.97 14.22
CA TYR A 514 3.62 9.41 14.27
C TYR A 514 4.61 10.33 15.01
N SER A 515 4.59 11.65 14.78
CA SER A 515 5.44 12.60 15.52
C SER A 515 5.04 12.72 17.00
N TYR A 516 3.75 12.85 17.29
CA TYR A 516 3.21 13.23 18.61
C TYR A 516 2.18 12.21 19.11
N SER A 517 2.52 10.91 19.05
CA SER A 517 1.57 9.83 19.31
C SER A 517 0.85 9.89 20.68
N ARG A 518 1.45 10.50 21.70
CA ARG A 518 0.83 10.74 23.01
C ARG A 518 -0.44 11.60 22.91
N PHE A 519 -0.41 12.62 22.07
CA PHE A 519 -1.45 13.65 21.92
C PHE A 519 -2.46 13.31 20.80
N ALA A 520 -2.28 12.17 20.12
CA ALA A 520 -3.14 11.70 19.05
C ALA A 520 -4.67 11.75 19.38
N PRO A 521 -5.15 11.36 20.58
CA PRO A 521 -6.58 11.46 20.91
C PRO A 521 -7.09 12.90 20.85
N GLN A 522 -6.41 13.83 21.51
CA GLN A 522 -6.79 15.25 21.58
C GLN A 522 -6.81 15.88 20.18
N PHE A 523 -5.81 15.60 19.35
CA PHE A 523 -5.76 16.08 17.97
C PHE A 523 -6.91 15.53 17.13
N ILE A 524 -7.23 14.23 17.21
CA ILE A 524 -8.33 13.62 16.46
C ILE A 524 -9.70 14.12 16.94
N ASP A 525 -9.89 14.34 18.24
CA ASP A 525 -11.12 14.90 18.77
C ASP A 525 -11.33 16.35 18.28
N ARG A 526 -10.28 17.19 18.31
CA ARG A 526 -10.31 18.55 17.74
C ARG A 526 -10.54 18.54 16.22
N LEU A 527 -9.89 17.65 15.48
CA LEU A 527 -10.02 17.53 14.02
C LEU A 527 -11.42 17.05 13.61
N ASN A 528 -11.98 16.05 14.29
CA ASN A 528 -13.36 15.60 14.07
C ASN A 528 -14.38 16.71 14.42
N GLY A 529 -14.15 17.43 15.52
CA GLY A 529 -14.95 18.59 15.90
C GLY A 529 -14.94 19.68 14.83
N TRP A 530 -13.78 19.98 14.26
CA TRP A 530 -13.62 20.92 13.14
C TRP A 530 -14.33 20.47 11.84
N ILE A 531 -14.32 19.16 11.54
CA ILE A 531 -15.03 18.59 10.38
C ILE A 531 -16.55 18.53 10.62
N GLY A 532 -17.00 18.52 11.88
CA GLY A 532 -18.41 18.37 12.26
C GLY A 532 -18.94 16.94 12.12
N LYS A 533 -18.07 15.95 11.92
CA LYS A 533 -18.40 14.52 11.78
C LYS A 533 -17.30 13.66 12.40
N SER A 534 -17.65 12.46 12.88
CA SER A 534 -16.70 11.47 13.43
C SER A 534 -15.92 10.76 12.30
N SER A 535 -15.16 11.53 11.54
CA SER A 535 -14.50 11.16 10.30
C SER A 535 -13.28 10.27 10.48
N PHE A 536 -12.55 10.46 11.59
CA PHE A 536 -11.37 9.69 11.94
C PHE A 536 -11.60 8.98 13.28
N GLN A 537 -11.24 7.69 13.35
CA GLN A 537 -11.27 6.91 14.59
C GLN A 537 -9.87 6.43 14.91
N LEU A 538 -9.50 6.35 16.19
CA LEU A 538 -8.21 5.85 16.63
C LEU A 538 -8.29 4.38 17.07
N LYS A 539 -7.34 3.58 16.62
CA LYS A 539 -7.11 2.21 17.08
C LYS A 539 -5.78 2.13 17.84
N LYS A 540 -5.76 1.41 18.95
CA LYS A 540 -4.53 1.10 19.70
C LYS A 540 -3.68 0.07 18.95
N SER A 541 -2.37 0.27 18.94
CA SER A 541 -1.38 -0.48 18.16
C SER A 541 -0.37 -1.18 19.06
N TRP A 542 0.23 -2.27 18.56
CA TRP A 542 1.30 -3.02 19.24
C TRP A 542 2.66 -2.28 19.27
N SER A 543 2.80 -1.13 18.60
CA SER A 543 4.06 -0.38 18.58
C SER A 543 4.21 0.44 19.87
N PRO A 544 5.32 0.32 20.62
CA PRO A 544 5.56 1.14 21.80
C PRO A 544 5.83 2.61 21.46
N PHE A 545 6.45 2.89 20.30
CA PHE A 545 6.68 4.24 19.80
C PHE A 545 5.40 4.89 19.22
N HIS A 546 4.53 4.08 18.61
CA HIS A 546 3.28 4.55 17.98
C HIS A 546 2.08 3.79 18.55
N PRO A 547 1.68 4.04 19.81
CA PRO A 547 0.59 3.34 20.47
C PRO A 547 -0.78 3.57 19.82
N TYR A 548 -0.93 4.59 18.98
CA TYR A 548 -2.15 4.87 18.22
C TYR A 548 -1.90 4.84 16.70
N ARG A 549 -2.95 4.51 15.95
CA ARG A 549 -3.05 4.64 14.49
C ARG A 549 -4.48 5.02 14.11
N ILE A 550 -4.66 5.61 12.93
CA ILE A 550 -6.00 5.77 12.36
C ILE A 550 -6.58 4.38 12.09
N TYR A 551 -7.84 4.18 12.44
CA TYR A 551 -8.58 2.96 12.15
C TYR A 551 -8.88 2.88 10.66
N GLU A 552 -8.27 1.91 9.99
CA GLU A 552 -8.56 1.54 8.61
C GLU A 552 -9.34 0.21 8.68
N PRO A 553 -10.67 0.21 8.46
CA PRO A 553 -11.47 -1.00 8.59
C PRO A 553 -11.09 -2.03 7.53
N LEU A 554 -11.01 -3.30 7.92
CA LEU A 554 -10.83 -4.41 6.98
C LEU A 554 -11.84 -4.31 5.82
N ASN A 555 -11.34 -4.40 4.58
CA ASN A 555 -12.16 -4.31 3.37
C ASN A 555 -13.11 -5.52 3.26
N ARG A 556 -14.36 -5.35 3.73
CA ARG A 556 -15.40 -6.39 3.76
C ARG A 556 -15.85 -6.90 2.38
N ILE A 557 -15.42 -6.30 1.27
CA ILE A 557 -15.75 -6.78 -0.08
C ILE A 557 -14.65 -7.73 -0.59
N LYS A 558 -13.38 -7.40 -0.29
CA LYS A 558 -12.25 -8.34 -0.45
C LYS A 558 -12.42 -9.51 0.53
N TYR A 559 -12.59 -9.20 1.81
CA TYR A 559 -12.72 -10.11 2.94
C TYR A 559 -14.20 -10.28 3.34
N ASN A 560 -14.97 -10.93 2.46
CA ASN A 560 -16.44 -11.05 2.56
C ASN A 560 -16.95 -12.13 3.52
N ASP A 561 -16.11 -13.10 3.88
CA ASP A 561 -16.47 -14.09 4.89
C ASP A 561 -16.59 -13.43 6.29
N PRO A 562 -17.71 -13.59 7.01
CA PRO A 562 -17.91 -12.99 8.33
C PRO A 562 -16.87 -13.43 9.37
N GLN A 563 -16.22 -14.58 9.19
CA GLN A 563 -15.15 -15.05 10.09
C GLN A 563 -13.87 -14.19 10.02
N TRP A 564 -13.74 -13.26 9.08
CA TRP A 564 -12.63 -12.30 9.07
C TRP A 564 -12.72 -11.28 10.21
N GLU A 565 -12.04 -11.56 11.32
CA GLU A 565 -11.73 -10.59 12.39
C GLU A 565 -10.27 -10.08 12.35
N GLU A 566 -10.07 -8.86 12.87
CA GLU A 566 -8.74 -8.31 13.15
C GLU A 566 -8.24 -8.80 14.51
N PHE A 567 -6.94 -9.03 14.68
CA PHE A 567 -6.41 -9.39 16.00
C PHE A 567 -6.61 -8.24 16.99
N ARG A 568 -7.23 -8.55 18.13
CA ARG A 568 -7.49 -7.58 19.20
C ARG A 568 -6.19 -7.23 19.92
N TYR A 569 -5.99 -5.94 20.22
CA TYR A 569 -4.86 -5.48 21.02
C TYR A 569 -5.14 -5.67 22.50
N ASP A 570 -4.55 -6.71 23.09
CA ASP A 570 -4.65 -6.94 24.52
C ASP A 570 -3.36 -6.51 25.23
N LYS A 571 -3.43 -5.43 26.02
CA LYS A 571 -2.27 -4.90 26.77
C LYS A 571 -1.62 -5.93 27.70
N ARG A 572 -2.39 -6.93 28.14
CA ARG A 572 -1.98 -7.91 29.16
C ARG A 572 -0.98 -8.92 28.61
N SER A 573 -1.24 -9.46 27.41
CA SER A 573 -0.56 -10.65 26.86
C SER A 573 0.93 -10.50 26.54
N LYS A 574 1.48 -9.28 26.55
CA LYS A 574 2.93 -9.02 26.39
C LYS A 574 3.54 -8.07 27.42
N GLY A 575 2.72 -7.43 28.27
CA GLY A 575 3.17 -6.41 29.21
C GLY A 575 3.31 -6.88 30.65
N ASN A 576 2.54 -7.89 31.09
CA ASN A 576 2.52 -8.33 32.48
C ASN A 576 2.45 -9.85 32.60
N ARG A 577 3.61 -10.53 32.60
CA ARG A 577 3.73 -11.96 33.02
C ARG A 577 3.42 -12.20 34.52
N TYR A 578 2.90 -11.19 35.23
CA TYR A 578 2.73 -11.17 36.68
C TYR A 578 1.31 -10.81 37.16
N ASN A 579 0.33 -10.67 36.25
CA ASN A 579 -1.05 -10.37 36.64
C ASN A 579 -1.95 -11.60 36.42
N ASN A 580 -1.90 -12.52 37.38
CA ASN A 580 -2.56 -13.84 37.36
C ASN A 580 -4.09 -13.73 37.40
N ASN A 581 -4.73 -13.42 36.28
CA ASN A 581 -6.18 -13.56 36.12
C ASN A 581 -6.49 -14.44 34.90
N PRO A 582 -6.34 -15.78 35.05
CA PRO A 582 -6.21 -16.71 33.92
C PRO A 582 -7.47 -16.81 33.04
N ASN A 583 -8.65 -16.52 33.59
CA ASN A 583 -9.94 -16.76 32.94
C ASN A 583 -10.23 -15.83 31.74
N ASN A 584 -9.53 -14.70 31.60
CA ASN A 584 -9.72 -13.78 30.47
C ASN A 584 -8.60 -13.89 29.42
N GLU A 585 -7.45 -14.49 29.77
CA GLU A 585 -6.33 -14.66 28.82
C GLU A 585 -6.52 -15.90 27.94
N SER A 586 -7.19 -16.94 28.45
CA SER A 586 -7.61 -18.11 27.65
C SER A 586 -8.42 -17.69 26.44
N ASP A 587 -9.45 -16.86 26.65
CA ASP A 587 -10.46 -16.57 25.63
C ASP A 587 -9.89 -15.68 24.52
N SER A 588 -9.01 -14.74 24.86
CA SER A 588 -8.33 -13.89 23.88
C SER A 588 -7.28 -14.66 23.07
N GLN A 589 -6.61 -15.65 23.68
CA GLN A 589 -5.69 -16.55 22.98
C GLN A 589 -6.42 -17.56 22.10
N LEU A 590 -7.55 -18.11 22.56
CA LEU A 590 -8.41 -19.01 21.79
C LEU A 590 -9.00 -18.30 20.56
N GLN A 591 -9.50 -17.08 20.70
CA GLN A 591 -9.95 -16.26 19.57
C GLN A 591 -8.82 -15.99 18.56
N GLN A 592 -7.60 -15.70 19.03
CA GLN A 592 -6.43 -15.55 18.16
C GLN A 592 -6.08 -16.85 17.42
N GLN A 593 -6.10 -17.99 18.11
CA GLN A 593 -5.83 -19.30 17.50
C GLN A 593 -6.89 -19.70 16.48
N GLN A 594 -8.17 -19.57 16.79
CA GLN A 594 -9.28 -19.78 15.86
C GLN A 594 -9.13 -18.89 14.62
N GLN A 595 -8.75 -17.63 14.80
CA GLN A 595 -8.58 -16.70 13.68
C GLN A 595 -7.33 -17.01 12.84
N ILE A 596 -6.25 -17.52 13.44
CA ILE A 596 -5.09 -18.05 12.71
C ILE A 596 -5.51 -19.28 11.89
N GLU A 597 -6.20 -20.24 12.51
CA GLU A 597 -6.66 -21.47 11.87
C GLU A 597 -7.56 -21.17 10.66
N PHE A 598 -8.57 -20.32 10.86
CA PHE A 598 -9.44 -19.86 9.78
C PHE A 598 -8.66 -19.21 8.64
N ARG A 599 -7.80 -18.21 8.95
CA ARG A 599 -7.02 -17.49 7.94
C ARG A 599 -6.14 -18.44 7.12
N VAL A 600 -5.44 -19.37 7.77
CA VAL A 600 -4.47 -20.27 7.13
C VAL A 600 -5.15 -21.42 6.38
N ASN A 601 -6.24 -21.99 6.88
CA ASN A 601 -6.87 -23.18 6.30
C ASN A 601 -8.08 -22.88 5.38
N ARG A 602 -8.60 -21.66 5.37
CA ARG A 602 -9.76 -21.28 4.53
C ARG A 602 -9.64 -19.86 3.97
N GLY A 603 -9.35 -18.88 4.82
CA GLY A 603 -9.40 -17.46 4.47
C GLY A 603 -8.52 -17.08 3.29
N PHE A 604 -7.22 -17.37 3.36
CA PHE A 604 -6.29 -17.01 2.28
C PHE A 604 -6.50 -17.87 1.01
N GLU A 605 -6.85 -19.15 1.17
CA GLU A 605 -7.15 -20.04 0.04
C GLU A 605 -8.38 -19.57 -0.74
N ASN A 606 -9.45 -19.15 -0.05
CA ASN A 606 -10.65 -18.59 -0.67
C ASN A 606 -10.39 -17.30 -1.48
N LEU A 607 -9.39 -16.50 -1.09
CA LEU A 607 -8.99 -15.30 -1.84
C LEU A 607 -8.21 -15.66 -3.12
N ILE A 608 -7.30 -16.62 -3.04
CA ILE A 608 -6.56 -17.14 -4.20
C ILE A 608 -7.52 -17.82 -5.17
N ASN A 609 -8.49 -18.59 -4.66
CA ASN A 609 -9.58 -19.19 -5.44
C ASN A 609 -10.55 -18.16 -6.07
N ARG A 610 -10.51 -16.88 -5.67
CA ARG A 610 -11.19 -15.76 -6.37
C ARG A 610 -10.28 -15.03 -7.35
N GLY A 611 -9.00 -15.38 -7.42
CA GLY A 611 -7.98 -14.80 -8.30
C GLY A 611 -7.22 -13.61 -7.70
N ILE A 612 -7.19 -13.49 -6.37
CA ILE A 612 -6.71 -12.30 -5.64
C ILE A 612 -5.56 -12.61 -4.71
N ARG A 613 -4.60 -11.70 -4.68
CA ARG A 613 -3.47 -11.70 -3.75
C ARG A 613 -3.90 -11.19 -2.36
N PRO A 614 -3.66 -11.95 -1.28
CA PRO A 614 -3.85 -11.46 0.09
C PRO A 614 -2.91 -10.30 0.44
N ASP A 615 -3.37 -9.41 1.31
CA ASP A 615 -2.53 -8.30 1.79
C ASP A 615 -1.31 -8.82 2.53
N ILE A 616 -0.13 -8.36 2.12
CA ILE A 616 1.15 -8.77 2.73
C ILE A 616 1.18 -8.52 4.24
N ASN A 617 0.57 -7.42 4.69
CA ASN A 617 0.53 -7.06 6.10
C ASN A 617 -0.30 -8.06 6.92
N LEU A 618 -1.41 -8.58 6.38
CA LEU A 618 -2.20 -9.62 7.04
C LEU A 618 -1.49 -10.97 7.06
N LEU A 619 -0.72 -11.31 6.02
CA LEU A 619 0.12 -12.52 5.99
C LEU A 619 1.24 -12.45 7.04
N LEU A 620 2.01 -11.36 7.06
CA LEU A 620 3.10 -11.15 8.03
C LEU A 620 2.60 -11.03 9.46
N GLU A 621 1.44 -10.40 9.68
CA GLU A 621 0.78 -10.36 10.99
C GLU A 621 0.35 -11.75 11.44
N THR A 622 -0.32 -12.54 10.59
CA THR A 622 -0.73 -13.91 10.92
C THR A 622 0.49 -14.80 11.20
N PHE A 623 1.56 -14.68 10.40
CA PHE A 623 2.83 -15.39 10.62
C PHE A 623 3.49 -15.06 11.97
N LYS A 624 3.37 -13.81 12.42
CA LYS A 624 3.90 -13.36 13.71
C LYS A 624 3.19 -14.00 14.90
N PHE A 625 1.93 -14.41 14.75
CA PHE A 625 1.15 -15.08 15.81
C PHE A 625 1.14 -16.61 15.70
N THR A 626 1.53 -17.20 14.55
CA THR A 626 1.78 -18.65 14.41
C THR A 626 3.09 -19.08 15.09
N THR A 627 3.34 -18.74 16.36
CA THR A 627 4.62 -19.07 17.03
C THR A 627 4.79 -20.55 17.36
N ASN A 628 3.69 -21.27 17.53
CA ASN A 628 3.69 -22.63 18.11
C ASN A 628 3.41 -23.74 17.07
N ASP A 629 2.99 -23.40 15.85
CA ASP A 629 2.68 -24.37 14.78
C ASP A 629 3.56 -24.14 13.56
N LEU A 630 4.50 -25.07 13.34
CA LEU A 630 5.40 -25.09 12.20
C LEU A 630 4.66 -25.35 10.88
N ASN A 631 3.58 -26.14 10.88
CA ASN A 631 2.79 -26.42 9.68
C ASN A 631 2.09 -25.16 9.17
N TYR A 632 1.54 -24.34 10.06
CA TYR A 632 0.95 -23.05 9.67
C TYR A 632 2.01 -22.08 9.13
N ARG A 633 3.20 -22.03 9.74
CA ARG A 633 4.34 -21.27 9.20
C ARG A 633 4.73 -21.74 7.80
N LEU A 634 4.80 -23.05 7.57
CA LEU A 634 5.10 -23.63 6.25
C LEU A 634 4.00 -23.34 5.22
N LYS A 635 2.72 -23.42 5.59
CA LYS A 635 1.58 -23.04 4.73
C LYS A 635 1.61 -21.56 4.33
N ILE A 636 1.85 -20.65 5.27
CA ILE A 636 1.98 -19.22 4.96
C ILE A 636 3.21 -18.99 4.04
N LYS A 637 4.32 -19.69 4.29
CA LYS A 637 5.52 -19.63 3.45
C LYS A 637 5.25 -20.11 2.02
N SER A 638 4.57 -21.24 1.83
CA SER A 638 4.21 -21.74 0.49
C SER A 638 3.24 -20.79 -0.22
N LEU A 639 2.25 -20.28 0.51
CA LEU A 639 1.29 -19.31 -0.03
C LEU A 639 1.97 -18.01 -0.47
N MET A 640 2.96 -17.52 0.27
CA MET A 640 3.77 -16.37 -0.13
C MET A 640 4.67 -16.63 -1.34
N MET A 641 5.08 -17.88 -1.59
CA MET A 641 5.75 -18.25 -2.83
C MET A 641 4.78 -18.29 -4.01
N GLU A 642 3.60 -18.92 -3.83
CA GLU A 642 2.53 -19.00 -4.82
C GLU A 642 2.05 -17.61 -5.27
N THR A 643 1.80 -16.70 -4.32
CA THR A 643 1.39 -15.32 -4.60
C THR A 643 2.52 -14.40 -5.06
N ARG A 644 3.75 -14.94 -5.16
CA ARG A 644 5.01 -14.28 -5.49
C ARG A 644 5.41 -13.12 -4.55
N GLN A 645 4.94 -13.16 -3.30
CA GLN A 645 5.25 -12.18 -2.24
C GLN A 645 6.50 -12.53 -1.41
N TYR A 646 7.14 -13.69 -1.66
CA TYR A 646 8.36 -14.15 -0.99
C TYR A 646 9.63 -13.41 -1.47
N ASN A 647 9.67 -12.10 -1.30
CA ASN A 647 10.86 -11.28 -1.54
C ASN A 647 11.92 -11.45 -0.42
N HIS A 648 13.14 -10.96 -0.64
CA HIS A 648 14.24 -11.07 0.34
C HIS A 648 13.88 -10.45 1.71
N LYS A 649 13.25 -9.26 1.72
CA LYS A 649 12.81 -8.57 2.94
C LYS A 649 11.85 -9.46 3.76
N ASN A 650 10.84 -10.00 3.10
CA ASN A 650 9.82 -10.85 3.70
C ASN A 650 10.40 -12.22 4.14
N SER A 651 11.31 -12.81 3.34
CA SER A 651 12.06 -14.03 3.71
C SER A 651 12.82 -13.83 5.01
N LYS A 652 13.67 -12.81 5.09
CA LYS A 652 14.47 -12.53 6.30
C LYS A 652 13.60 -12.18 7.52
N PHE A 653 12.49 -11.47 7.34
CA PHE A 653 11.53 -11.27 8.43
C PHE A 653 10.92 -12.60 8.91
N MET A 654 10.50 -13.48 7.99
CA MET A 654 9.96 -14.79 8.35
C MET A 654 11.01 -15.72 8.98
N GLU A 655 12.26 -15.70 8.51
CA GLU A 655 13.39 -16.41 9.12
C GLU A 655 13.59 -15.95 10.57
N LEU A 656 13.72 -14.64 10.80
CA LEU A 656 13.91 -14.07 12.14
C LEU A 656 12.72 -14.33 13.09
N ILE A 657 11.48 -14.23 12.61
CA ILE A 657 10.31 -14.63 13.42
C ILE A 657 10.29 -16.15 13.64
N SER A 658 10.86 -16.95 12.72
CA SER A 658 10.98 -18.39 12.91
C SER A 658 11.95 -18.74 14.03
N LEU A 659 13.02 -17.97 14.24
CA LEU A 659 13.96 -18.14 15.35
C LEU A 659 13.33 -18.02 16.75
N ASN A 660 12.17 -17.37 16.88
CA ASN A 660 11.39 -17.33 18.13
C ASN A 660 10.54 -18.61 18.38
N HIS A 661 10.85 -19.74 17.73
CA HIS A 661 10.14 -21.00 17.98
C HIS A 661 10.61 -21.60 19.32
N PRO A 662 9.69 -22.10 20.20
CA PRO A 662 10.07 -22.61 21.52
C PRO A 662 10.97 -23.85 21.53
N SER A 663 11.25 -24.45 20.36
CA SER A 663 12.20 -25.57 20.24
C SER A 663 13.64 -25.16 19.97
N LEU A 664 13.92 -23.88 19.70
CA LEU A 664 15.23 -23.40 19.28
C LEU A 664 16.09 -22.94 20.46
N GLN A 665 17.36 -23.31 20.42
CA GLN A 665 18.33 -23.06 21.48
C GLN A 665 19.28 -21.91 21.11
N GLN A 666 20.05 -21.45 22.10
CA GLN A 666 21.08 -20.43 21.93
C GLN A 666 22.07 -20.76 20.78
N GLU A 667 22.45 -22.03 20.64
CA GLU A 667 23.29 -22.52 19.53
C GLU A 667 22.69 -22.27 18.15
N ASP A 668 21.37 -22.35 17.98
CA ASP A 668 20.71 -22.16 16.69
C ASP A 668 20.75 -20.67 16.27
N LEU A 669 20.63 -19.76 17.24
CA LEU A 669 20.79 -18.32 17.01
C LEU A 669 22.24 -17.99 16.63
N LEU A 670 23.21 -18.59 17.32
CA LEU A 670 24.64 -18.41 17.03
C LEU A 670 25.02 -18.98 15.65
N ARG A 671 24.49 -20.16 15.27
CA ARG A 671 24.61 -20.71 13.90
C ARG A 671 23.96 -19.78 12.87
N TYR A 672 22.79 -19.19 13.17
CA TYR A 672 22.15 -18.22 12.26
C TYR A 672 23.00 -16.96 12.09
N TYR A 673 23.60 -16.43 13.16
CA TYR A 673 24.51 -15.29 13.13
C TYR A 673 25.77 -15.57 12.29
N ILE A 674 26.44 -16.72 12.51
CA ILE A 674 27.61 -17.12 11.73
C ILE A 674 27.25 -17.30 10.24
N THR A 675 26.08 -17.86 9.93
CA THR A 675 25.64 -18.13 8.55
C THR A 675 25.17 -16.86 7.82
N ASN A 676 24.59 -15.91 8.55
CA ASN A 676 24.04 -14.66 8.02
C ASN A 676 24.87 -13.49 8.54
N SER A 677 25.97 -13.19 7.83
CA SER A 677 26.80 -12.02 8.11
C SER A 677 25.96 -10.74 8.23
N SER A 678 26.44 -9.77 9.03
CA SER A 678 25.77 -8.46 9.27
C SER A 678 25.35 -7.75 7.97
N SER A 679 26.07 -8.00 6.88
CA SER A 679 25.78 -7.51 5.53
C SER A 679 24.50 -8.05 4.88
N GLN A 680 23.89 -9.15 5.35
CA GLN A 680 22.66 -9.73 4.78
C GLN A 680 21.35 -9.21 5.43
N LEU A 681 21.45 -8.50 6.56
CA LEU A 681 20.29 -8.00 7.31
C LEU A 681 20.19 -6.47 7.14
N ASN A 682 18.99 -5.97 6.83
CA ASN A 682 18.71 -4.54 6.91
C ASN A 682 18.55 -4.10 8.39
N ASP A 683 18.58 -2.80 8.67
CA ASP A 683 18.58 -2.29 10.05
C ASP A 683 17.35 -2.71 10.86
N SER A 684 16.17 -2.77 10.23
CA SER A 684 14.95 -3.25 10.90
C SER A 684 15.03 -4.73 11.30
N HIS A 685 15.76 -5.54 10.51
CA HIS A 685 16.04 -6.94 10.80
C HIS A 685 17.14 -7.06 11.86
N LYS A 686 18.20 -6.24 11.79
CA LYS A 686 19.24 -6.14 12.84
C LYS A 686 18.61 -5.82 14.20
N PHE A 687 17.76 -4.80 14.29
CA PHE A 687 17.03 -4.45 15.53
C PHE A 687 16.14 -5.57 16.08
N LEU A 688 15.52 -6.37 15.21
CA LEU A 688 14.73 -7.53 15.63
C LEU A 688 15.64 -8.66 16.16
N PHE A 689 16.76 -8.91 15.48
CA PHE A 689 17.69 -9.98 15.86
C PHE A 689 18.49 -9.64 17.13
N ILE A 690 18.96 -8.41 17.28
CA ILE A 690 19.63 -7.92 18.50
C ILE A 690 18.77 -8.17 19.75
N LYS A 691 17.45 -7.98 19.67
CA LYS A 691 16.55 -8.28 20.79
C LYS A 691 16.55 -9.76 21.15
N MET A 692 16.49 -10.64 20.16
CA MET A 692 16.57 -12.09 20.38
C MET A 692 17.93 -12.51 20.95
N LEU A 693 19.04 -11.96 20.44
CA LEU A 693 20.39 -12.24 20.96
C LEU A 693 20.52 -11.83 22.43
N ILE A 694 20.04 -10.63 22.81
CA ILE A 694 20.03 -10.18 24.21
C ILE A 694 19.15 -11.06 25.10
N ASP A 695 17.97 -11.50 24.60
CA ASP A 695 17.05 -12.35 25.37
C ASP A 695 17.57 -13.81 25.52
N TYR A 696 18.59 -14.21 24.73
CA TYR A 696 19.34 -15.48 24.82
C TYR A 696 20.79 -15.28 25.31
N GLU A 697 21.10 -14.16 25.96
CA GLU A 697 22.40 -13.84 26.58
C GLU A 697 23.63 -13.80 25.63
N LEU A 698 23.41 -13.70 24.31
CA LEU A 698 24.44 -13.56 23.27
C LEU A 698 24.83 -12.07 23.09
N TYR A 699 25.54 -11.53 24.07
CA TYR A 699 25.82 -10.09 24.16
C TYR A 699 26.90 -9.60 23.18
N GLU A 700 27.92 -10.39 22.89
CA GLU A 700 29.02 -9.99 21.99
C GLU A 700 28.52 -9.87 20.54
N GLU A 701 27.76 -10.85 20.06
CA GLU A 701 27.13 -10.82 18.74
C GLU A 701 26.12 -9.68 18.63
N ALA A 702 25.35 -9.43 19.69
CA ALA A 702 24.45 -8.29 19.76
C ALA A 702 25.21 -6.94 19.67
N GLN A 703 26.38 -6.84 20.31
CA GLN A 703 27.23 -5.66 20.29
C GLN A 703 27.90 -5.42 18.92
N ILE A 704 28.39 -6.47 18.27
CA ILE A 704 28.92 -6.38 16.90
C ILE A 704 27.80 -5.96 15.93
N LEU A 705 26.62 -6.57 16.06
CA LEU A 705 25.49 -6.30 15.17
C LEU A 705 24.91 -4.89 15.35
N ILE A 706 24.83 -4.35 16.58
CA ILE A 706 24.35 -2.98 16.82
C ILE A 706 25.35 -1.91 16.37
N ASN A 707 26.65 -2.21 16.48
CA ASN A 707 27.71 -1.33 15.95
C ASN A 707 27.73 -1.32 14.41
N SER A 708 27.26 -2.39 13.76
CA SER A 708 27.09 -2.45 12.30
C SER A 708 25.86 -1.70 11.75
N ILE A 709 25.08 -1.03 12.60
CA ILE A 709 24.01 -0.13 12.18
C ILE A 709 24.62 1.25 12.04
N ASP A 710 24.86 1.72 10.82
CA ASP A 710 25.52 3.00 10.57
C ASP A 710 24.76 4.16 11.20
N ASP A 711 25.43 4.96 12.04
CA ASP A 711 24.92 6.28 12.40
C ASP A 711 25.14 7.26 11.24
N ASP A 712 26.33 7.23 10.63
CA ASP A 712 26.75 8.13 9.55
C ASP A 712 27.14 7.33 8.30
N ALA A 713 26.54 7.65 7.15
CA ALA A 713 27.00 7.08 5.89
C ALA A 713 28.25 7.81 5.41
N ASN A 714 29.35 7.07 5.29
CA ASN A 714 30.65 7.49 4.72
C ASN A 714 31.41 8.59 5.46
N VAL A 715 32.09 8.19 6.54
CA VAL A 715 33.35 8.82 6.94
C VAL A 715 34.40 8.56 5.83
N ASN A 716 34.48 9.48 4.86
CA ASN A 716 35.67 9.82 4.04
C ASN A 716 35.39 10.85 2.93
N SER A 717 34.14 11.21 2.65
CA SER A 717 33.78 12.37 1.81
C SER A 717 33.23 13.48 2.70
N ILE A 718 33.94 14.61 2.80
CA ILE A 718 33.51 15.80 3.56
C ILE A 718 32.24 16.38 2.92
N PRO A 719 31.10 16.47 3.64
CA PRO A 719 30.01 17.36 3.26
C PRO A 719 30.06 18.60 4.18
N PRO A 720 30.34 19.80 3.66
CA PRO A 720 30.10 21.01 4.46
C PRO A 720 28.59 21.14 4.73
N ASN A 721 28.24 21.40 5.99
CA ASN A 721 26.89 21.68 6.53
C ASN A 721 26.00 20.46 6.88
N ASN A 722 25.92 20.17 8.18
CA ASN A 722 24.72 19.74 8.92
C ASN A 722 23.76 18.69 8.30
N GLN A 723 24.27 17.64 7.62
CA GLN A 723 23.46 16.46 7.32
C GLN A 723 23.70 15.38 8.39
N GLY A 724 22.70 15.15 9.24
CA GLY A 724 22.77 14.23 10.37
C GLY A 724 22.38 12.79 10.03
N SER A 725 22.63 11.89 10.99
CA SER A 725 22.44 10.44 10.91
C SER A 725 21.19 9.96 10.15
N ASN A 726 21.40 8.98 9.25
CA ASN A 726 20.41 8.48 8.28
C ASN A 726 19.23 7.70 8.90
N LEU A 727 19.23 7.44 10.21
CA LEU A 727 18.17 6.72 10.91
C LEU A 727 16.96 7.62 11.22
N LEU A 728 15.77 7.05 11.28
CA LEU A 728 14.59 7.74 11.85
C LEU A 728 14.74 7.85 13.37
N ASP A 729 14.15 8.87 13.98
CA ASP A 729 14.27 9.15 15.41
C ASP A 729 13.88 7.96 16.31
N LYS A 730 12.81 7.24 15.96
CA LYS A 730 12.43 5.97 16.61
C LYS A 730 13.51 4.89 16.58
N TYR A 731 14.32 4.84 15.53
CA TYR A 731 15.44 3.91 15.42
C TYR A 731 16.70 4.42 16.13
N LYS A 732 16.95 5.73 16.18
CA LYS A 732 17.99 6.34 17.04
C LYS A 732 17.71 6.04 18.51
N MET A 733 16.48 6.30 18.97
CA MET A 733 16.02 5.96 20.32
C MET A 733 16.14 4.46 20.60
N LEU A 734 15.70 3.59 19.66
CA LEU A 734 15.81 2.15 19.83
C LEU A 734 17.26 1.66 19.91
N LYS A 735 18.17 2.23 19.11
CA LYS A 735 19.61 1.94 19.16
C LYS A 735 20.20 2.32 20.50
N LEU A 736 19.94 3.53 20.99
CA LEU A 736 20.40 3.98 22.31
C LEU A 736 19.90 3.04 23.42
N ILE A 737 18.60 2.72 23.44
CA ILE A 737 18.01 1.81 24.45
C ILE A 737 18.71 0.43 24.44
N LEU A 738 18.99 -0.13 23.27
CA LEU A 738 19.63 -1.44 23.16
C LEU A 738 21.13 -1.39 23.50
N GLN A 739 21.87 -0.36 23.07
CA GLN A 739 23.26 -0.12 23.47
C GLN A 739 23.40 -0.04 24.99
N LEU A 740 22.59 0.83 25.62
CA LEU A 740 22.58 1.00 27.07
C LEU A 740 22.23 -0.31 27.81
N LYS A 741 21.27 -1.10 27.30
CA LYS A 741 20.95 -2.43 27.87
C LYS A 741 22.14 -3.39 27.76
N ILE A 742 22.82 -3.44 26.61
CA ILE A 742 24.02 -4.28 26.40
C ILE A 742 25.13 -3.87 27.37
N TYR A 743 25.52 -2.59 27.40
CA TYR A 743 26.64 -2.12 28.23
C TYR A 743 26.41 -2.31 29.74
N VAL A 744 25.17 -2.20 30.22
CA VAL A 744 24.82 -2.55 31.61
C VAL A 744 24.95 -4.06 31.87
N LEU A 745 24.65 -4.90 30.88
CA LEU A 745 24.78 -6.35 31.00
C LEU A 745 26.24 -6.82 30.90
N THR A 746 27.08 -6.17 30.07
CA THR A 746 28.50 -6.49 29.87
C THR A 746 29.50 -5.72 30.75
N ASP A 747 29.02 -4.90 31.70
CA ASP A 747 29.83 -4.07 32.62
C ASP A 747 30.71 -2.99 31.94
N GLN A 748 30.44 -2.67 30.68
CA GLN A 748 31.16 -1.64 29.91
C GLN A 748 30.65 -0.23 30.22
N PHE A 749 30.82 0.22 31.47
CA PHE A 749 30.19 1.44 31.96
C PHE A 749 30.65 2.73 31.24
N GLU A 750 31.91 2.83 30.81
CA GLU A 750 32.39 4.01 30.07
C GLU A 750 31.58 4.29 28.78
N LEU A 751 31.25 3.24 28.03
CA LEU A 751 30.49 3.35 26.78
C LEU A 751 29.06 3.89 26.98
N ILE A 752 28.49 3.76 28.19
CA ILE A 752 27.22 4.40 28.56
C ILE A 752 27.35 5.92 28.48
N ILE A 753 28.45 6.48 28.99
CA ILE A 753 28.67 7.93 28.99
C ILE A 753 28.84 8.44 27.56
N ASP A 754 29.60 7.71 26.73
CA ASP A 754 29.82 8.05 25.32
C ASP A 754 28.53 8.01 24.49
N SER A 755 27.72 6.94 24.60
CA SER A 755 26.44 6.86 23.88
C SER A 755 25.45 7.95 24.32
N LEU A 756 25.42 8.30 25.61
CA LEU A 756 24.58 9.40 26.11
C LEU A 756 25.07 10.77 25.64
N ASN A 757 26.39 11.00 25.54
CA ASN A 757 26.95 12.25 25.01
C ASN A 757 26.72 12.40 23.49
N LYS A 758 26.76 11.29 22.73
CA LYS A 758 26.50 11.29 21.27
C LYS A 758 25.02 11.51 20.92
N PHE A 759 24.10 11.20 21.84
CA PHE A 759 22.67 11.40 21.62
C PHE A 759 22.26 12.86 21.89
N ALA A 760 22.44 13.72 20.88
CA ALA A 760 22.10 15.15 20.97
C ALA A 760 20.57 15.37 21.04
N ILE A 761 20.05 15.59 22.25
CA ILE A 761 18.62 15.89 22.49
C ILE A 761 18.21 17.26 21.95
N HIS A 762 19.08 18.28 22.09
CA HIS A 762 18.69 19.69 21.91
C HIS A 762 19.09 20.31 20.55
N GLU A 763 20.15 19.81 19.90
CA GLU A 763 20.69 20.42 18.67
C GLU A 763 19.94 19.98 17.39
N LYS A 764 19.25 18.86 17.46
CA LYS A 764 18.48 18.25 16.37
C LYS A 764 17.09 18.01 16.94
N GLN A 765 16.05 18.57 16.31
CA GLN A 765 14.66 18.40 16.75
C GLN A 765 14.22 16.93 16.61
N ILE A 766 14.57 16.11 17.60
CA ILE A 766 14.21 14.69 17.68
C ILE A 766 12.84 14.61 18.35
N TYR A 767 11.87 13.97 17.69
CA TYR A 767 10.56 13.72 18.30
C TYR A 767 10.69 12.64 19.38
N LEU A 768 10.79 13.07 20.64
CA LEU A 768 10.93 12.16 21.79
C LEU A 768 9.63 11.40 22.06
N THR A 769 9.75 10.22 22.68
CA THR A 769 8.59 9.43 23.09
C THR A 769 8.70 9.04 24.56
N PRO A 770 7.58 8.96 25.31
CA PRO A 770 7.58 8.46 26.69
C PRO A 770 8.20 7.06 26.84
N TYR A 771 8.19 6.25 25.78
CA TYR A 771 8.86 4.95 25.76
C TYR A 771 10.38 5.06 25.98
N LEU A 772 11.05 6.13 25.52
CA LEU A 772 12.47 6.36 25.83
C LEU A 772 12.67 6.57 27.33
N LEU A 773 11.80 7.37 27.97
CA LEU A 773 11.84 7.63 29.41
C LEU A 773 11.60 6.33 30.21
N ASP A 774 10.55 5.57 29.87
CA ASP A 774 10.24 4.29 30.52
C ASP A 774 11.40 3.29 30.41
N GLN A 775 12.01 3.15 29.24
CA GLN A 775 13.14 2.22 29.05
C GLN A 775 14.41 2.69 29.75
N THR A 776 14.72 3.99 29.75
CA THR A 776 15.90 4.52 30.47
C THR A 776 15.75 4.42 31.99
N LEU A 777 14.54 4.59 32.54
CA LEU A 777 14.24 4.31 33.94
C LEU A 777 14.40 2.82 34.30
N LEU A 778 14.01 1.89 33.42
CA LEU A 778 14.27 0.46 33.63
C LEU A 778 15.76 0.13 33.62
N ILE A 779 16.53 0.74 32.71
CA ILE A 779 17.99 0.59 32.62
C ILE A 779 18.69 1.20 33.84
N GLU A 780 18.24 2.34 34.35
CA GLU A 780 18.73 2.94 35.60
C GLU A 780 18.56 1.98 36.78
N ASN A 781 17.39 1.35 36.89
CA ASN A 781 17.11 0.34 37.92
C ASN A 781 17.98 -0.92 37.75
N MET A 782 18.26 -1.36 36.52
CA MET A 782 19.17 -2.48 36.24
C MET A 782 20.61 -2.14 36.69
N LEU A 783 21.13 -0.99 36.27
CA LEU A 783 22.46 -0.50 36.63
C LEU A 783 22.60 -0.33 38.14
N PHE A 784 21.63 0.30 38.80
CA PHE A 784 21.63 0.48 40.25
C PHE A 784 21.63 -0.84 41.02
N LYS A 785 20.86 -1.84 40.57
CA LYS A 785 20.90 -3.19 41.16
C LYS A 785 22.26 -3.85 40.98
N LYS A 786 22.86 -3.75 39.78
CA LYS A 786 24.17 -4.34 39.46
C LYS A 786 25.30 -3.72 40.29
N LEU A 787 25.29 -2.39 40.44
CA LEU A 787 26.23 -1.67 41.30
C LEU A 787 26.06 -2.02 42.79
N ARG A 788 24.83 -2.27 43.26
CA ARG A 788 24.59 -2.79 44.62
C ARG A 788 25.12 -4.21 44.81
N SER A 789 25.06 -5.10 43.81
CA SER A 789 25.68 -6.43 43.92
C SER A 789 27.20 -6.36 43.93
N ILE A 790 27.81 -5.54 43.05
CA ILE A 790 29.26 -5.30 43.01
C ILE A 790 29.73 -4.71 44.35
N GLN A 791 29.04 -3.70 44.89
CA GLN A 791 29.38 -3.12 46.19
C GLN A 791 29.30 -4.15 47.33
N LYS A 792 28.30 -5.04 47.31
CA LYS A 792 28.17 -6.10 48.32
C LYS A 792 29.31 -7.10 48.25
N SER A 793 29.62 -7.62 47.05
CA SER A 793 30.71 -8.59 46.89
C SER A 793 32.04 -8.01 47.37
N SER A 794 32.34 -6.75 47.04
CA SER A 794 33.55 -6.04 47.52
C SER A 794 33.67 -5.92 49.04
N THR A 795 32.54 -5.86 49.78
CA THR A 795 32.56 -5.78 51.27
C THR A 795 32.63 -7.13 51.98
N THR A 796 32.27 -8.23 51.32
CA THR A 796 32.27 -9.56 51.97
C THR A 796 33.68 -10.10 52.17
N THR A 797 34.58 -9.87 51.20
CA THR A 797 35.99 -10.33 51.26
C THR A 797 36.81 -9.68 52.37
N THR A 798 36.35 -8.58 52.98
CA THR A 798 37.06 -7.88 54.07
C THR A 798 36.64 -8.33 55.47
N THR A 799 35.66 -9.25 55.62
CA THR A 799 35.06 -9.56 56.94
C THR A 799 35.00 -11.06 57.30
N THR A 800 35.76 -11.92 56.62
CA THR A 800 35.93 -13.34 57.00
C THR A 800 37.39 -13.78 56.89
N ASN A 801 38.24 -13.27 57.77
CA ASN A 801 39.47 -13.96 58.17
C ASN A 801 39.90 -13.53 59.58
N ASN A 802 39.34 -14.20 60.58
CA ASN A 802 39.80 -14.19 61.97
C ASN A 802 39.44 -15.55 62.59
N ASN A 803 40.22 -16.58 62.27
CA ASN A 803 40.73 -17.59 63.21
C ASN A 803 41.53 -18.69 62.50
N ASN A 804 42.72 -18.98 63.06
CA ASN A 804 43.51 -20.22 62.95
C ASN A 804 44.42 -20.45 61.71
N ASN A 805 45.68 -20.03 61.87
CA ASN A 805 46.92 -20.76 61.59
C ASN A 805 46.95 -21.87 60.50
N SER A 806 47.57 -21.55 59.36
CA SER A 806 48.68 -22.36 58.82
C SER A 806 49.56 -21.51 57.90
N LEU A 807 50.87 -21.60 58.08
CA LEU A 807 51.86 -21.12 57.12
C LEU A 807 51.91 -22.13 55.95
N ASP A 808 51.88 -21.62 54.72
CA ASP A 808 52.72 -22.03 53.56
C ASP A 808 51.99 -21.76 52.22
N ASP A 809 52.62 -20.89 51.42
CA ASP A 809 52.52 -20.66 49.96
C ASP A 809 51.17 -20.53 49.20
N VAL A 810 51.24 -19.67 48.17
CA VAL A 810 50.39 -19.52 46.96
C VAL A 810 49.50 -18.25 46.86
N ASP A 811 49.75 -17.52 45.76
CA ASP A 811 48.95 -16.50 45.04
C ASP A 811 48.78 -15.04 45.52
N ASP A 812 49.64 -14.17 44.97
CA ASP A 812 49.49 -12.70 44.83
C ASP A 812 48.30 -12.25 43.94
N GLN A 813 47.30 -13.10 43.65
CA GLN A 813 46.19 -12.77 42.72
C GLN A 813 45.03 -11.99 43.36
N GLU A 814 44.82 -12.05 44.69
CA GLU A 814 43.64 -11.44 45.32
C GLU A 814 43.67 -9.90 45.44
N HIS A 815 44.85 -9.28 45.39
CA HIS A 815 44.97 -7.80 45.44
C HIS A 815 44.65 -7.10 44.10
N LEU A 816 44.67 -7.82 42.97
CA LEU A 816 44.31 -7.27 41.65
C LEU A 816 42.79 -7.29 41.40
N SER A 817 42.05 -8.26 41.94
CA SER A 817 40.59 -8.38 41.75
C SER A 817 39.80 -7.30 42.50
N SER A 818 40.27 -6.91 43.69
CA SER A 818 39.68 -5.86 44.52
C SER A 818 39.86 -4.45 43.96
N SER A 819 41.03 -4.14 43.40
CA SER A 819 41.33 -2.85 42.77
C SER A 819 40.54 -2.66 41.46
N SER A 820 40.46 -3.68 40.61
CA SER A 820 39.62 -3.66 39.39
C SER A 820 38.13 -3.48 39.72
N SER A 821 37.62 -4.19 40.72
CA SER A 821 36.22 -4.06 41.18
C SER A 821 35.88 -2.66 41.70
N LEU A 822 36.83 -1.99 42.39
CA LEU A 822 36.66 -0.61 42.87
C LEU A 822 36.63 0.42 41.75
N LEU A 823 37.46 0.24 40.72
CA LEU A 823 37.51 1.09 39.53
C LEU A 823 36.20 0.97 38.73
N LEU A 824 35.75 -0.26 38.47
CA LEU A 824 34.49 -0.58 37.81
C LEU A 824 33.28 -0.01 38.58
N LEU A 825 33.28 -0.08 39.92
CA LEU A 825 32.25 0.54 40.78
C LEU A 825 32.29 2.08 40.70
N GLY A 826 33.47 2.68 40.51
CA GLY A 826 33.66 4.11 40.31
C GLY A 826 33.07 4.61 38.98
N GLU A 827 33.39 3.91 37.88
CA GLU A 827 32.84 4.18 36.54
C GLU A 827 31.33 3.97 36.47
N GLY A 828 30.84 2.87 37.03
CA GLY A 828 29.41 2.59 37.10
C GLY A 828 28.63 3.66 37.85
N LYS A 829 29.19 4.23 38.93
CA LYS A 829 28.59 5.38 39.64
C LYS A 829 28.57 6.65 38.78
N LYS A 830 29.63 6.96 38.04
CA LYS A 830 29.66 8.09 37.09
C LYS A 830 28.58 7.92 36.00
N SER A 831 28.48 6.72 35.46
CA SER A 831 27.52 6.36 34.40
C SER A 831 26.08 6.41 34.87
N LEU A 832 25.81 5.95 36.10
CA LEU A 832 24.51 6.09 36.75
C LEU A 832 24.12 7.57 36.94
N MET A 833 25.06 8.43 37.36
CA MET A 833 24.80 9.85 37.47
C MET A 833 24.51 10.47 36.09
N LYS A 834 25.29 10.17 35.06
CA LYS A 834 25.06 10.69 33.70
C LYS A 834 23.71 10.24 33.12
N LEU A 835 23.32 8.98 33.33
CA LEU A 835 22.01 8.45 32.94
C LEU A 835 20.86 9.17 33.67
N ARG A 836 21.02 9.52 34.95
CA ARG A 836 20.02 10.29 35.70
C ARG A 836 19.85 11.72 35.21
N HIS A 837 20.93 12.39 34.79
CA HIS A 837 20.83 13.70 34.14
C HIS A 837 20.04 13.59 32.82
N PHE A 838 20.41 12.64 31.96
CA PHE A 838 19.71 12.38 30.70
C PHE A 838 18.20 12.09 30.90
N ILE A 839 17.85 11.30 31.91
CA ILE A 839 16.45 11.03 32.30
C ILE A 839 15.73 12.33 32.71
N GLY A 840 16.42 13.23 33.42
CA GLY A 840 15.91 14.57 33.75
C GLY A 840 15.66 15.42 32.51
N ASP A 841 16.63 15.48 31.59
CA ASP A 841 16.55 16.25 30.34
C ASP A 841 15.39 15.76 29.45
N VAL A 842 15.28 14.44 29.25
CA VAL A 842 14.18 13.82 28.49
C VAL A 842 12.83 14.08 29.17
N LYS A 843 12.76 14.02 30.50
CA LYS A 843 11.54 14.31 31.24
C LYS A 843 11.10 15.77 31.07
N LEU A 844 12.02 16.72 31.20
CA LEU A 844 11.74 18.15 31.05
C LEU A 844 11.24 18.50 29.63
N MET A 845 11.86 17.93 28.59
CA MET A 845 11.37 18.08 27.21
C MET A 845 9.94 17.53 27.04
N LEU A 846 9.65 16.34 27.59
CA LEU A 846 8.32 15.72 27.52
C LEU A 846 7.25 16.45 28.37
N GLU A 847 7.64 17.26 29.36
CA GLU A 847 6.76 18.15 30.12
C GLU A 847 6.50 19.47 29.37
N ASN A 848 7.51 20.06 28.70
CA ASN A 848 7.34 21.24 27.85
C ASN A 848 6.41 20.97 26.66
N ASP A 849 6.58 19.81 26.02
CA ASP A 849 5.73 19.28 24.94
C ASP A 849 4.22 19.36 25.29
N GLU A 850 3.82 19.21 26.56
CA GLU A 850 2.41 19.21 26.96
C GLU A 850 1.71 20.55 26.69
N ASN A 851 2.43 21.66 26.78
CA ASN A 851 1.91 23.00 26.52
C ASN A 851 2.04 23.34 25.02
N GLU A 852 3.23 23.16 24.46
CA GLU A 852 3.55 23.54 23.08
C GLU A 852 2.70 22.77 22.05
N ILE A 853 2.41 21.49 22.31
CA ILE A 853 1.63 20.67 21.37
C ILE A 853 0.15 21.07 21.36
N MET A 854 -0.40 21.57 22.47
CA MET A 854 -1.78 22.09 22.48
C MET A 854 -1.91 23.35 21.62
N GLU A 855 -0.95 24.27 21.71
CA GLU A 855 -0.87 25.43 20.83
C GLU A 855 -0.66 25.02 19.36
N LEU A 856 0.15 23.98 19.10
CA LEU A 856 0.38 23.43 17.77
C LEU A 856 -0.88 22.80 17.15
N ILE A 857 -1.72 22.13 17.95
CA ILE A 857 -3.02 21.61 17.52
C ILE A 857 -3.93 22.78 17.11
N ASP A 858 -4.04 23.81 17.93
CA ASP A 858 -4.88 24.98 17.65
C ASP A 858 -4.36 25.77 16.43
N LYS A 859 -3.04 25.97 16.30
CA LYS A 859 -2.41 26.53 15.09
C LYS A 859 -2.71 25.69 13.85
N THR A 860 -2.72 24.37 13.95
CA THR A 860 -3.04 23.47 12.82
C THR A 860 -4.48 23.69 12.34
N ILE A 861 -5.46 23.72 13.25
CA ILE A 861 -6.86 23.99 12.90
C ILE A 861 -7.03 25.39 12.30
N TYR A 862 -6.32 26.39 12.83
CA TYR A 862 -6.32 27.74 12.27
C TYR A 862 -5.80 27.81 10.82
N ILE A 863 -4.69 27.14 10.52
CA ILE A 863 -4.15 27.06 9.15
C ILE A 863 -5.12 26.33 8.21
N LEU A 864 -5.75 25.25 8.67
CA LEU A 864 -6.74 24.51 7.88
C LEU A 864 -8.00 25.35 7.58
N ASN A 865 -8.46 26.18 8.51
CA ASN A 865 -9.53 27.16 8.25
C ASN A 865 -9.13 28.14 7.15
N GLN A 866 -8.00 28.84 7.30
CA GLN A 866 -7.53 29.80 6.30
C GLN A 866 -7.41 29.18 4.90
N TRP A 867 -6.89 27.95 4.82
CA TRP A 867 -6.72 27.26 3.54
C TRP A 867 -8.06 26.87 2.90
N LYS A 868 -9.04 26.45 3.71
CA LYS A 868 -10.40 26.14 3.26
C LYS A 868 -11.16 27.40 2.81
N ASP A 869 -11.01 28.52 3.53
CA ASP A 869 -11.74 29.76 3.26
C ASP A 869 -11.20 30.49 2.02
N ASN A 870 -9.87 30.52 1.82
CA ASN A 870 -9.25 31.02 0.59
C ASN A 870 -9.80 30.31 -0.67
N ASN A 871 -10.09 29.01 -0.56
CA ASN A 871 -10.66 28.20 -1.63
C ASN A 871 -12.11 28.54 -1.97
N ASN A 872 -12.87 29.10 -1.02
CA ASN A 872 -14.26 29.50 -1.23
C ASN A 872 -14.35 30.92 -1.82
N ASN A 873 -13.36 31.78 -1.55
CA ASN A 873 -13.31 33.15 -2.08
C ASN A 873 -12.75 33.25 -3.51
N ASN A 874 -12.09 32.20 -4.00
CA ASN A 874 -11.51 32.10 -5.36
C ASN A 874 -12.38 31.24 -6.31
N ARG A 875 -13.70 31.20 -6.11
CA ARG A 875 -14.68 30.45 -6.93
C ARG A 875 -15.80 31.34 -7.43
#